data_AF-A0A352JAG5-F1
#
_entry.id   AF-A0A352JAG5-F1
#
_cell.length_a   1.000
_cell.length_b   1.000
_cell.length_c   1.000
_cell.angle_alpha   90.00
_cell.angle_beta   90.00
_cell.angle_gamma   90.00
#
_symmetry.space_group_name_H-M   'P 1'
#
loop_
_entity.id
_entity.type
_entity.pdbx_description
1 polymer ?
#
loop_
_entity_poly.entity_id
_entity_poly.type
_entity_poly.pdbx_seq_one_letter_code
_entity_poly.pdbx_strand_id
1 'polypeptide(L)'
;MSAQFQIHKDTIDQVSQRADIVDIVSERVVLRKSGSNFRGACPFHNGTNATALTVNPSRQMYHCFNCGAAGGAVKFLMEIDKRSFSDVVLDLAKRYNVPIQTVEPEKAKEIQRQISHRDRLYEVMALTTSFYQHALYAPQGRQALAYLTEKRQMSKETIQKFQLGYAPAGWETLMGYLVQQKQIPLKLVEEAGLIVPRKTGNGFYDRFRDRLMIPIHDTRGRVIAFGGRSLGDEEPKYLNSPETELFSKGTVLFAMDKARDAIAKSDQAIVVEGYFDAIALHQAGIGQAIATMGVALNADQMKQLLRYTESKNVILNFDADKAGITAAEKAIAGFKELVFNGTVQLRVLTMPDGKDADEYLKQHSAGSYQDLLNNAPLFLDWQIEQILTGQDLNQADHFQKSSQAIAQLLNNLPVDSFFRTHYIHTSAQRLAQGNSYLALRLEQDLRRQLRNTRWNSTKPAPSLITVANALHSAETQILQIYLHFPEHRAYVYEVINEEDIEFSLSNHRYLWLTILNLINQQKTSLAAKEPYPDHLVQQLQLLCAEQPEVAQQLQHLLWLDENSRIGILRPQMVVRTAIAKIQYIMCEKREKSWLEKYKNTDVIADPSFGYYCQSKIEEARKQKMEIRKLIEVNYLDLSGTSTSDKNVIEF
;
A
#
# COMPACT_ATOMS: atom_id res chain seq x y z
N MET A 1 1.57 -12.58 9.46
CA MET A 1 0.77 -12.10 10.60
C MET A 1 1.72 -11.51 11.64
N SER A 2 1.91 -10.20 11.63
CA SER A 2 2.71 -9.51 12.65
C SER A 2 1.81 -9.27 13.85
N ALA A 3 1.87 -10.16 14.85
CA ALA A 3 1.22 -9.90 16.12
C ALA A 3 1.82 -8.61 16.70
N GLN A 4 1.01 -7.56 16.76
CA GLN A 4 1.39 -6.24 17.23
C GLN A 4 1.41 -6.30 18.76
N PHE A 5 2.50 -6.85 19.33
CA PHE A 5 2.65 -6.91 20.78
C PHE A 5 2.99 -5.52 21.33
N GLN A 6 2.26 -5.11 22.37
CA GLN A 6 2.44 -3.83 23.04
C GLN A 6 3.53 -3.98 24.12
N ILE A 7 4.70 -3.39 23.86
CA ILE A 7 5.82 -3.34 24.82
C ILE A 7 5.38 -2.49 26.03
N HIS A 8 5.60 -2.97 27.26
CA HIS A 8 5.22 -2.22 28.46
C HIS A 8 5.99 -0.90 28.51
N LYS A 9 5.32 0.15 29.00
CA LYS A 9 5.90 1.50 29.08
C LYS A 9 7.21 1.50 29.87
N ASP A 10 7.31 0.73 30.95
CA ASP A 10 8.52 0.65 31.78
C ASP A 10 9.74 0.12 31.01
N THR A 11 9.56 -0.81 30.06
CA THR A 11 10.66 -1.28 29.20
C THR A 11 11.11 -0.17 28.26
N ILE A 12 10.16 0.57 27.68
CA ILE A 12 10.46 1.70 26.79
C ILE A 12 11.20 2.79 27.57
N ASP A 13 10.75 3.09 28.79
CA ASP A 13 11.34 4.11 29.65
C ASP A 13 12.73 3.68 30.13
N GLN A 14 12.93 2.41 30.55
CA GLN A 14 14.24 1.90 30.95
C GLN A 14 15.24 1.83 29.79
N VAL A 15 14.78 1.46 28.59
CA VAL A 15 15.60 1.50 27.38
C VAL A 15 15.99 2.94 27.08
N SER A 16 15.05 3.88 27.13
CA SER A 16 15.31 5.30 26.85
C SER A 16 16.22 5.95 27.89
N GLN A 17 16.21 5.48 29.14
CA GLN A 17 17.11 5.95 30.19
C GLN A 17 18.54 5.41 30.07
N ARG A 18 18.71 4.17 29.62
CA ARG A 18 20.03 3.54 29.48
C ARG A 18 20.70 3.80 28.14
N ALA A 19 19.90 4.05 27.10
CA ALA A 19 20.38 4.36 25.77
C ALA A 19 20.88 5.81 25.70
N ASP A 20 22.20 6.02 25.87
CA ASP A 20 22.79 7.33 25.66
C ASP A 20 22.76 7.69 24.16
N ILE A 21 22.10 8.81 23.85
CA ILE A 21 22.03 9.37 22.50
C ILE A 21 23.41 9.61 21.90
N VAL A 22 24.40 9.99 22.71
CA VAL A 22 25.75 10.29 22.22
C VAL A 22 26.39 9.01 21.70
N ASP A 23 26.35 7.92 22.46
CA ASP A 23 26.92 6.64 22.07
C ASP A 23 26.28 6.11 20.78
N ILE A 24 24.95 6.15 20.72
CA ILE A 24 24.18 5.64 19.59
C ILE A 24 24.44 6.43 18.31
N VAL A 25 24.50 7.76 18.40
CA VAL A 25 24.79 8.60 17.23
C VAL A 25 26.26 8.47 16.82
N SER A 26 27.18 8.34 17.79
CA SER A 26 28.62 8.22 17.55
C SER A 26 29.01 6.98 16.75
N GLU A 27 28.21 5.91 16.81
CA GLU A 27 28.41 4.69 16.01
C GLU A 27 28.26 4.91 14.50
N ARG A 28 27.47 5.92 14.12
CA ARG A 28 27.11 6.17 12.71
C ARG A 28 27.68 7.48 12.20
N VAL A 29 27.97 8.41 13.10
CA VAL A 29 28.40 9.76 12.78
C VAL A 29 29.60 10.13 13.65
N VAL A 30 30.66 10.63 13.03
CA VAL A 30 31.78 11.21 13.77
C VAL A 30 31.32 12.51 14.44
N LEU A 31 31.22 12.46 15.77
CA LEU A 31 30.84 13.60 16.59
C LEU A 31 32.06 14.33 17.16
N ARG A 32 32.05 15.67 17.10
CA ARG A 32 33.03 16.54 17.74
C ARG A 32 32.35 17.34 18.85
N LYS A 33 32.99 17.42 20.02
CA LYS A 33 32.47 18.19 21.15
C LYS A 33 32.51 19.69 20.82
N SER A 34 31.39 20.38 21.06
CA SER A 34 31.21 21.81 20.80
C SER A 34 30.42 22.42 21.97
N GLY A 35 31.14 22.87 22.99
CA GLY A 35 30.55 23.34 24.25
C GLY A 35 29.93 22.20 25.05
N SER A 36 28.67 22.36 25.46
CA SER A 36 27.87 21.34 26.14
C SER A 36 27.23 20.30 25.21
N ASN A 37 27.30 20.51 23.89
CA ASN A 37 26.73 19.63 22.87
C ASN A 37 27.82 18.97 22.03
N PHE A 38 27.42 17.98 21.23
CA PHE A 38 28.24 17.38 20.18
C PHE A 38 27.71 17.78 18.81
N ARG A 39 28.59 17.97 17.83
CA ARG A 39 28.21 18.26 16.45
C ARG A 39 28.84 17.29 15.47
N GLY A 40 28.13 16.95 14.40
CA GLY A 40 28.62 16.06 13.35
C GLY A 40 27.87 16.22 12.03
N ALA A 41 28.26 15.42 11.06
CA ALA A 41 27.57 15.35 9.78
C ALA A 41 26.20 14.69 9.98
N CYS A 42 25.15 15.29 9.44
CA CYS A 42 23.82 14.69 9.53
C CYS A 42 23.74 13.49 8.58
N PRO A 43 23.35 12.29 9.05
CA PRO A 43 23.23 11.11 8.20
C PRO A 43 21.93 11.09 7.39
N PHE A 44 21.03 12.07 7.59
CA PHE A 44 19.69 12.09 7.00
C PHE A 44 19.58 13.00 5.77
N HIS A 45 20.62 13.74 5.40
CA HIS A 45 20.63 14.56 4.20
C HIS A 45 22.06 14.78 3.71
N ASN A 46 22.22 15.03 2.41
CA ASN A 46 23.48 15.48 1.83
C ASN A 46 23.45 17.01 1.69
N GLY A 47 24.35 17.73 2.37
CA GLY A 47 24.34 19.20 2.37
C GLY A 47 25.69 19.85 2.70
N THR A 48 25.82 21.13 2.33
CA THR A 48 27.04 21.96 2.40
C THR A 48 27.54 22.23 3.84
N ASN A 49 26.68 22.07 4.85
CA ASN A 49 27.03 22.22 6.25
C ASN A 49 27.26 20.86 6.92
N ALA A 50 28.46 20.30 6.74
CA ALA A 50 28.89 19.00 7.25
C ALA A 50 28.86 18.86 8.80
N THR A 51 28.42 19.89 9.55
CA THR A 51 28.27 19.86 11.01
C THR A 51 26.87 20.27 11.49
N ALA A 52 25.84 20.12 10.65
CA ALA A 52 24.48 20.58 10.97
C ALA A 52 23.78 19.73 12.05
N LEU A 53 24.22 18.49 12.28
CA LEU A 53 23.68 17.64 13.34
C LEU A 53 24.23 18.09 14.68
N THR A 54 23.34 18.44 15.62
CA THR A 54 23.70 18.71 17.01
C THR A 54 23.07 17.64 17.90
N VAL A 55 23.88 17.02 18.74
CA VAL A 55 23.46 16.05 19.75
C VAL A 55 23.62 16.68 21.12
N ASN A 56 22.54 16.71 21.90
CA ASN A 56 22.51 17.28 23.23
C ASN A 56 22.46 16.14 24.27
N PRO A 57 23.54 15.91 25.03
CA PRO A 57 23.60 14.85 26.04
C PRO A 57 22.63 15.07 27.21
N SER A 58 22.41 16.32 27.63
CA SER A 58 21.55 16.61 28.79
C SER A 58 20.07 16.45 28.47
N ARG A 59 19.66 16.71 27.23
CA ARG A 59 18.28 16.54 26.75
C ARG A 59 18.05 15.18 26.08
N GLN A 60 19.08 14.34 25.97
CA GLN A 60 19.03 13.02 25.30
C GLN A 60 18.36 13.05 23.92
N MET A 61 18.68 14.10 23.14
CA MET A 61 18.07 14.33 21.83
C MET A 61 19.07 14.84 20.81
N TYR A 62 18.83 14.53 19.54
CA TYR A 62 19.51 15.11 18.41
C TYR A 62 18.58 16.06 17.66
N HIS A 63 19.17 17.05 16.99
CA HIS A 63 18.48 17.94 16.08
C HIS A 63 19.42 18.35 14.94
N CYS A 64 18.96 18.25 13.71
CA CYS A 64 19.64 18.78 12.54
C CYS A 64 19.05 20.12 12.15
N PHE A 65 19.86 21.18 12.20
CA PHE A 65 19.40 22.54 11.87
C PHE A 65 19.20 22.79 10.37
N ASN A 66 19.50 21.82 9.51
CA ASN A 66 19.33 21.96 8.06
C ASN A 66 18.08 21.22 7.55
N CYS A 67 17.96 19.92 7.83
CA CYS A 67 16.81 19.13 7.38
C CYS A 67 15.67 19.02 8.40
N GLY A 68 15.83 19.58 9.61
CA GLY A 68 14.82 19.52 10.67
C GLY A 68 14.66 18.16 11.35
N ALA A 69 15.46 17.15 10.97
CA ALA A 69 15.43 15.83 11.62
C ALA A 69 15.77 15.97 13.12
N ALA A 70 14.89 15.46 13.99
CA ALA A 70 15.05 15.59 15.43
C ALA A 70 14.36 14.45 16.18
N GLY A 71 14.97 14.00 17.28
CA GLY A 71 14.45 12.90 18.07
C GLY A 71 15.38 12.42 19.17
N GLY A 72 14.94 11.39 19.90
CA GLY A 72 15.78 10.62 20.82
C GLY A 72 16.46 9.42 20.12
N ALA A 73 17.14 8.60 20.90
CA ALA A 73 17.95 7.48 20.41
C ALA A 73 17.16 6.47 19.57
N VAL A 74 15.95 6.11 20.05
CA VAL A 74 15.06 5.19 19.34
C VAL A 74 14.67 5.75 17.97
N LYS A 75 14.26 7.03 17.92
CA LYS A 75 13.86 7.69 16.66
C LYS A 75 15.03 7.82 15.70
N PHE A 76 16.23 8.13 16.20
CA PHE A 76 17.46 8.16 15.39
C PHE A 76 17.69 6.81 14.69
N LEU A 77 17.64 5.70 15.46
CA LEU A 77 17.85 4.35 14.93
C LEU A 77 16.72 3.91 13.97
N MET A 78 15.48 4.27 14.27
CA MET A 78 14.35 4.01 13.36
C MET A 78 14.55 4.71 12.01
N GLU A 79 14.96 5.97 12.02
CA GLU A 79 15.08 6.78 10.80
C GLU A 79 16.34 6.45 9.99
N ILE A 80 17.45 6.12 10.67
CA ILE A 80 18.72 5.79 10.02
C ILE A 80 18.73 4.36 9.47
N ASP A 81 18.16 3.39 10.19
CA ASP A 81 18.11 1.99 9.78
C ASP A 81 16.77 1.60 9.13
N LYS A 82 15.81 2.53 9.00
CA LYS A 82 14.45 2.32 8.47
C LYS A 82 13.69 1.17 9.16
N ARG A 83 13.87 1.04 10.48
CA ARG A 83 13.31 -0.04 11.32
C ARG A 83 12.01 0.37 12.03
N SER A 84 11.20 -0.63 12.40
CA SER A 84 10.00 -0.38 13.21
C SER A 84 10.37 -0.03 14.66
N PHE A 85 9.48 0.69 15.36
CA PHE A 85 9.69 1.09 16.75
C PHE A 85 9.95 -0.11 17.68
N SER A 86 9.10 -1.14 17.60
CA SER A 86 9.22 -2.34 18.44
C SER A 86 10.54 -3.07 18.22
N ASP A 87 10.98 -3.18 16.96
CA ASP A 87 12.26 -3.83 16.65
C ASP A 87 13.45 -3.07 17.23
N VAL A 88 13.41 -1.73 17.23
CA VAL A 88 14.49 -0.91 17.79
C VAL A 88 14.50 -0.99 19.31
N VAL A 89 13.33 -0.94 19.96
CA VAL A 89 13.24 -1.05 21.43
C VAL A 89 13.72 -2.42 21.92
N LEU A 90 13.32 -3.52 21.27
CA LEU A 90 13.78 -4.86 21.66
C LEU A 90 15.29 -5.05 21.51
N ASP A 91 15.88 -4.46 20.47
CA ASP A 91 17.32 -4.53 20.18
C ASP A 91 18.13 -3.72 21.20
N LEU A 92 17.66 -2.53 21.54
CA LEU A 92 18.25 -1.71 22.60
C LEU A 92 18.06 -2.37 23.98
N ALA A 93 16.92 -3.01 24.23
CA ALA A 93 16.69 -3.75 25.47
C ALA A 93 17.70 -4.88 25.63
N LYS A 94 17.95 -5.67 24.58
CA LYS A 94 19.03 -6.67 24.58
C LYS A 94 20.40 -6.03 24.83
N ARG A 95 20.72 -4.96 24.08
CA ARG A 95 22.03 -4.30 24.12
C ARG A 95 22.38 -3.75 25.50
N TYR A 96 21.43 -3.10 26.15
CA TYR A 96 21.61 -2.52 27.49
C TYR A 96 21.16 -3.45 28.62
N ASN A 97 20.93 -4.74 28.31
CA ASN A 97 20.52 -5.78 29.24
C ASN A 97 19.29 -5.38 30.10
N VAL A 98 18.30 -4.74 29.46
CA VAL A 98 17.05 -4.30 30.06
C VAL A 98 16.04 -5.45 30.04
N PRO A 99 15.45 -5.82 31.20
CA PRO A 99 14.38 -6.82 31.23
C PRO A 99 13.19 -6.36 30.40
N ILE A 100 12.76 -7.19 29.45
CA ILE A 100 11.57 -6.90 28.64
C ILE A 100 10.34 -7.18 29.49
N GLN A 101 9.71 -6.14 30.02
CA GLN A 101 8.39 -6.22 30.62
C GLN A 101 7.32 -6.04 29.53
N THR A 102 6.33 -6.92 29.54
CA THR A 102 5.09 -6.81 28.78
C THR A 102 3.91 -6.78 29.73
N VAL A 103 2.73 -6.32 29.27
CA VAL A 103 1.50 -6.20 30.08
C VAL A 103 1.11 -7.51 30.78
N GLU A 104 1.64 -8.66 30.33
CA GLU A 104 1.55 -9.96 30.99
C GLU A 104 2.94 -10.59 31.21
N PRO A 105 3.27 -11.11 32.42
CA PRO A 105 4.57 -11.73 32.74
C PRO A 105 4.87 -13.02 31.96
N GLU A 106 3.85 -13.78 31.57
CA GLU A 106 4.02 -15.00 30.77
C GLU A 106 4.44 -14.67 29.32
N LYS A 107 3.86 -13.60 28.75
CA LYS A 107 4.25 -13.09 27.43
C LYS A 107 5.71 -12.62 27.40
N ALA A 108 6.22 -12.05 28.49
CA ALA A 108 7.62 -11.63 28.58
C ALA A 108 8.59 -12.83 28.52
N LYS A 109 8.29 -13.92 29.26
CA LYS A 109 9.09 -15.16 29.22
C LYS A 109 9.03 -15.81 27.83
N GLU A 110 7.87 -15.81 27.19
CA GLU A 110 7.70 -16.34 25.84
C GLU A 110 8.50 -15.53 24.79
N ILE A 111 8.43 -14.20 24.86
CA ILE A 111 9.22 -13.31 23.98
C ILE A 111 10.72 -13.54 24.17
N GLN A 112 11.20 -13.65 25.41
CA GLN A 112 12.61 -13.94 25.71
C GLN A 112 13.04 -15.30 25.13
N ARG A 113 12.17 -16.33 25.21
CA ARG A 113 12.43 -17.65 24.62
C ARG A 113 12.50 -17.60 23.10
N GLN A 114 11.55 -16.93 22.45
CA GLN A 114 11.55 -16.74 20.99
C GLN A 114 12.80 -15.99 20.52
N ILE A 115 13.17 -14.93 21.24
CA ILE A 115 14.42 -14.18 21.02
C ILE A 115 15.64 -15.11 21.06
N SER A 116 15.77 -15.93 22.10
CA SER A 116 16.91 -16.85 22.28
C SER A 116 16.92 -17.93 21.21
N HIS A 117 15.75 -18.41 20.80
CA HIS A 117 15.61 -19.40 19.74
C HIS A 117 16.02 -18.85 18.37
N ARG A 118 15.56 -17.64 17.99
CA ARG A 118 16.01 -16.96 16.77
C ARG A 118 17.51 -16.74 16.74
N ASP A 119 18.12 -16.34 17.86
CA ASP A 119 19.56 -16.12 17.95
C ASP A 119 20.34 -17.43 17.68
N ARG A 120 19.85 -18.57 18.19
CA ARG A 120 20.41 -19.89 17.86
C ARG A 120 20.23 -20.26 16.39
N LEU A 121 19.08 -19.95 15.78
CA LEU A 121 18.89 -20.17 14.34
C LEU A 121 19.89 -19.35 13.51
N TYR A 122 20.14 -18.09 13.86
CA TYR A 122 21.16 -17.27 13.19
C TYR A 122 22.57 -17.88 13.31
N GLU A 123 22.92 -18.43 14.47
CA GLU A 123 24.20 -19.13 14.68
C GLU A 123 24.33 -20.34 13.75
N VAL A 124 23.29 -21.17 13.64
CA VAL A 124 23.25 -22.30 12.71
C VAL A 124 23.44 -21.84 11.26
N MET A 125 22.78 -20.76 10.85
CA MET A 125 22.90 -20.19 9.51
C MET A 125 24.31 -19.66 9.22
N ALA A 126 24.96 -19.02 10.21
CA ALA A 126 26.34 -18.53 10.08
C ALA A 126 27.36 -19.67 9.95
N LEU A 127 27.22 -20.73 10.76
CA LEU A 127 28.04 -21.94 10.67
C LEU A 127 27.87 -22.63 9.31
N THR A 128 26.63 -22.73 8.84
CA THR A 128 26.29 -23.32 7.53
C THR A 128 26.88 -22.51 6.38
N THR A 129 26.82 -21.18 6.46
CA THR A 129 27.41 -20.29 5.45
C THR A 129 28.93 -20.49 5.39
N SER A 130 29.59 -20.53 6.55
CA SER A 130 31.03 -20.77 6.66
C SER A 130 31.42 -22.14 6.08
N PHE A 131 30.63 -23.17 6.35
CA PHE A 131 30.81 -24.51 5.79
C PHE A 131 30.75 -24.50 4.26
N TYR A 132 29.72 -23.88 3.67
CA TYR A 132 29.58 -23.81 2.21
C TYR A 132 30.66 -22.95 1.54
N GLN A 133 31.07 -21.85 2.16
CA GLN A 133 32.18 -21.03 1.65
C GLN A 133 33.49 -21.83 1.66
N HIS A 134 33.78 -22.56 2.73
CA HIS A 134 34.96 -23.42 2.78
C HIS A 134 34.90 -24.52 1.71
N ALA A 135 33.74 -25.17 1.56
CA ALA A 135 33.54 -26.22 0.56
C ALA A 135 33.70 -25.73 -0.88
N LEU A 136 33.40 -24.46 -1.18
CA LEU A 136 33.60 -23.86 -2.51
C LEU A 136 35.07 -23.85 -2.94
N TYR A 137 35.98 -23.59 -1.99
CA TYR A 137 37.43 -23.56 -2.25
C TYR A 137 38.12 -24.91 -2.04
N ALA A 138 37.41 -25.91 -1.51
CA ALA A 138 37.90 -27.28 -1.40
C ALA A 138 37.90 -28.00 -2.78
N PRO A 139 38.62 -29.13 -2.94
CA PRO A 139 38.69 -29.84 -4.23
C PRO A 139 37.31 -30.17 -4.84
N GLN A 140 36.33 -30.52 -4.01
CA GLN A 140 34.95 -30.80 -4.40
C GLN A 140 34.20 -29.58 -4.96
N GLY A 141 34.56 -28.35 -4.56
CA GLY A 141 33.94 -27.12 -5.04
C GLY A 141 34.53 -26.58 -6.35
N ARG A 142 35.55 -27.24 -6.92
CA ARG A 142 36.28 -26.73 -8.10
C ARG A 142 35.36 -26.42 -9.28
N GLN A 143 34.38 -27.28 -9.57
CA GLN A 143 33.41 -27.04 -10.65
C GLN A 143 32.49 -25.85 -10.36
N ALA A 144 32.04 -25.69 -9.11
CA ALA A 144 31.22 -24.58 -8.68
C ALA A 144 31.99 -23.25 -8.78
N LEU A 145 33.26 -23.25 -8.35
CA LEU A 145 34.13 -22.08 -8.45
C LEU A 145 34.42 -21.72 -9.91
N ALA A 146 34.77 -22.69 -10.75
CA ALA A 146 34.97 -22.47 -12.19
C ALA A 146 33.70 -21.92 -12.86
N TYR A 147 32.52 -22.43 -12.50
CA TYR A 147 31.25 -21.89 -12.99
C TYR A 147 31.06 -20.41 -12.61
N LEU A 148 31.40 -20.01 -11.38
CA LEU A 148 31.33 -18.61 -10.94
C LEU A 148 32.34 -17.73 -11.67
N THR A 149 33.59 -18.16 -11.78
CA THR A 149 34.67 -17.31 -12.30
C THR A 149 34.74 -17.29 -13.81
N GLU A 150 34.47 -18.41 -14.48
CA GLU A 150 34.63 -18.54 -15.95
C GLU A 150 33.32 -18.27 -16.68
N LYS A 151 32.21 -18.91 -16.25
CA LYS A 151 30.92 -18.79 -16.93
C LYS A 151 30.11 -17.56 -16.50
N ARG A 152 30.18 -17.21 -15.21
CA ARG A 152 29.53 -16.01 -14.66
C ARG A 152 30.48 -14.82 -14.54
N GLN A 153 31.78 -14.99 -14.83
CA GLN A 153 32.77 -13.91 -14.82
C GLN A 153 32.77 -13.10 -13.52
N MET A 154 32.54 -13.77 -12.39
CA MET A 154 32.51 -13.12 -11.08
C MET A 154 33.91 -12.95 -10.51
N SER A 155 34.21 -11.75 -10.05
CA SER A 155 35.44 -11.45 -9.30
C SER A 155 35.45 -12.15 -7.95
N LYS A 156 36.64 -12.36 -7.39
CA LYS A 156 36.79 -12.98 -6.05
C LYS A 156 36.13 -12.11 -4.98
N GLU A 157 36.24 -10.79 -5.15
CA GLU A 157 35.63 -9.77 -4.29
C GLU A 157 34.11 -9.91 -4.31
N THR A 158 33.49 -10.11 -5.48
CA THR A 158 32.04 -10.34 -5.60
C THR A 158 31.63 -11.65 -4.91
N ILE A 159 32.37 -12.75 -5.16
CA ILE A 159 32.10 -14.06 -4.55
C ILE A 159 32.14 -13.96 -3.02
N GLN A 160 33.13 -13.25 -2.47
CA GLN A 160 33.27 -13.00 -1.04
C GLN A 160 32.17 -12.07 -0.50
N LYS A 161 31.90 -10.94 -1.18
CA LYS A 161 30.88 -9.95 -0.78
C LYS A 161 29.50 -10.59 -0.65
N PHE A 162 29.14 -11.49 -1.56
CA PHE A 162 27.87 -12.22 -1.55
C PHE A 162 27.93 -13.53 -0.76
N GLN A 163 29.08 -13.86 -0.17
CA GLN A 163 29.30 -15.05 0.63
C GLN A 163 28.92 -16.36 -0.11
N LEU A 164 29.13 -16.38 -1.43
CA LEU A 164 28.77 -17.54 -2.25
C LEU A 164 29.55 -18.78 -1.79
N GLY A 165 28.89 -19.94 -1.84
CA GLY A 165 29.43 -21.19 -1.36
C GLY A 165 29.05 -22.38 -2.25
N TYR A 166 29.38 -23.58 -1.82
CA TYR A 166 29.01 -24.82 -2.48
C TYR A 166 28.53 -25.84 -1.46
N ALA A 167 27.38 -26.46 -1.73
CA ALA A 167 26.87 -27.61 -0.99
C ALA A 167 27.43 -28.88 -1.65
N PRO A 168 28.33 -29.62 -0.98
CA PRO A 168 28.88 -30.85 -1.56
C PRO A 168 27.81 -31.87 -1.90
N ALA A 169 28.13 -32.76 -2.84
CA ALA A 169 27.34 -33.96 -3.05
C ALA A 169 27.29 -34.82 -1.77
N GLY A 170 26.22 -35.59 -1.62
CA GLY A 170 25.98 -36.45 -0.46
C GLY A 170 24.66 -36.14 0.22
N TRP A 171 24.10 -37.14 0.91
CA TRP A 171 22.78 -37.03 1.54
C TRP A 171 22.82 -36.45 2.94
N GLU A 172 23.96 -36.50 3.63
CA GLU A 172 24.07 -36.24 5.07
C GLU A 172 25.36 -35.46 5.41
N THR A 173 25.92 -34.75 4.43
CA THR A 173 27.21 -34.07 4.54
C THR A 173 27.15 -32.88 5.49
N LEU A 174 26.20 -31.97 5.28
CA LEU A 174 25.95 -30.83 6.17
C LEU A 174 25.39 -31.32 7.51
N MET A 175 24.44 -32.24 7.49
CA MET A 175 23.86 -32.81 8.71
C MET A 175 24.94 -33.41 9.61
N GLY A 176 25.87 -34.20 9.05
CA GLY A 176 27.00 -34.76 9.79
C GLY A 176 27.87 -33.66 10.43
N TYR A 177 28.19 -32.61 9.68
CA TYR A 177 28.93 -31.46 10.21
C TYR A 177 28.20 -30.76 11.37
N LEU A 178 26.93 -30.38 11.17
CA LEU A 178 26.19 -29.61 12.17
C LEU A 178 25.81 -30.44 13.40
N VAL A 179 25.31 -31.66 13.21
CA VAL A 179 24.78 -32.48 14.29
C VAL A 179 25.88 -33.28 15.00
N GLN A 180 26.77 -33.93 14.25
CA GLN A 180 27.78 -34.81 14.85
C GLN A 180 29.01 -34.04 15.31
N GLN A 181 29.51 -33.10 14.51
CA GLN A 181 30.74 -32.36 14.84
C GLN A 181 30.46 -31.10 15.67
N LYS A 182 29.46 -30.30 15.28
CA LYS A 182 29.09 -29.07 15.99
C LYS A 182 28.07 -29.28 17.12
N GLN A 183 27.57 -30.51 17.29
CA GLN A 183 26.64 -30.90 18.36
C GLN A 183 25.37 -30.03 18.39
N ILE A 184 24.94 -29.53 17.23
CA ILE A 184 23.72 -28.74 17.11
C ILE A 184 22.52 -29.69 17.19
N PRO A 185 21.49 -29.38 18.01
CA PRO A 185 20.29 -30.19 18.08
C PRO A 185 19.64 -30.37 16.70
N LEU A 186 19.34 -31.63 16.34
CA LEU A 186 18.77 -32.00 15.04
C LEU A 186 17.52 -31.17 14.68
N LYS A 187 16.64 -30.95 15.68
CA LYS A 187 15.42 -30.15 15.53
C LYS A 187 15.72 -28.70 15.09
N LEU A 188 16.78 -28.10 15.60
CA LEU A 188 17.15 -26.72 15.25
C LEU A 188 17.65 -26.63 13.80
N VAL A 189 18.35 -27.66 13.32
CA VAL A 189 18.81 -27.76 11.92
C VAL A 189 17.63 -27.95 10.96
N GLU A 190 16.61 -28.72 11.37
CA GLU A 190 15.35 -28.87 10.64
C GLU A 190 14.55 -27.56 10.61
N GLU A 191 14.39 -26.89 11.75
CA GLU A 191 13.69 -25.59 11.88
C GLU A 191 14.37 -24.48 11.04
N ALA A 192 15.70 -24.56 10.87
CA ALA A 192 16.46 -23.69 9.97
C ALA A 192 16.24 -24.01 8.47
N GLY A 193 15.53 -25.10 8.14
CA GLY A 193 15.22 -25.52 6.78
C GLY A 193 16.40 -26.13 6.02
N LEU A 194 17.41 -26.63 6.74
CA LEU A 194 18.66 -27.14 6.17
C LEU A 194 18.61 -28.65 5.88
N ILE A 195 17.76 -29.38 6.58
CA ILE A 195 17.53 -30.82 6.42
C ILE A 195 16.05 -31.11 6.20
N VAL A 196 15.75 -32.26 5.58
CA VAL A 196 14.40 -32.71 5.28
C VAL A 196 14.21 -34.12 5.85
N PRO A 197 13.08 -34.41 6.53
CA PRO A 197 12.79 -35.76 7.00
C PRO A 197 12.58 -36.72 5.82
N ARG A 198 13.05 -37.96 5.95
CA ARG A 198 12.81 -39.01 4.94
C ARG A 198 11.31 -39.35 4.91
N LYS A 199 10.77 -39.56 3.70
CA LYS A 199 9.35 -39.97 3.53
C LYS A 199 9.10 -41.40 4.01
N THR A 200 10.11 -42.25 3.95
CA THR A 200 10.08 -43.65 4.38
C THR A 200 11.33 -43.95 5.21
N GLY A 201 11.14 -44.65 6.34
CA GLY A 201 12.21 -44.93 7.31
C GLY A 201 12.46 -43.79 8.31
N ASN A 202 13.47 -43.98 9.16
CA ASN A 202 13.92 -42.98 10.12
C ASN A 202 15.07 -42.14 9.56
N GLY A 203 15.14 -40.87 9.95
CA GLY A 203 16.27 -39.99 9.68
C GLY A 203 15.96 -38.84 8.74
N PHE A 204 17.00 -38.05 8.47
CA PHE A 204 16.95 -36.81 7.71
C PHE A 204 17.99 -36.85 6.59
N TYR A 205 17.85 -35.93 5.64
CA TYR A 205 18.87 -35.69 4.63
C TYR A 205 19.00 -34.19 4.34
N ASP A 206 20.18 -33.78 3.87
CA ASP A 206 20.49 -32.39 3.53
C ASP A 206 19.53 -31.89 2.44
N ARG A 207 18.96 -30.70 2.62
CA ARG A 207 18.08 -30.09 1.63
C ARG A 207 18.83 -29.74 0.35
N PHE A 208 20.00 -29.13 0.50
CA PHE A 208 20.85 -28.67 -0.59
C PHE A 208 21.99 -29.65 -0.78
N ARG A 209 22.13 -30.15 -2.01
CA ARG A 209 23.13 -31.17 -2.39
C ARG A 209 23.60 -30.84 -3.79
N ASP A 210 24.90 -30.96 -4.01
CA ASP A 210 25.56 -30.65 -5.28
C ASP A 210 25.10 -29.34 -5.94
N ARG A 211 25.05 -28.28 -5.13
CA ARG A 211 24.50 -26.98 -5.54
C ARG A 211 25.44 -25.86 -5.18
N LEU A 212 25.54 -24.90 -6.09
CA LEU A 212 26.08 -23.60 -5.76
C LEU A 212 25.13 -22.90 -4.78
N MET A 213 25.67 -22.41 -3.68
CA MET A 213 24.93 -21.81 -2.58
C MET A 213 25.00 -20.30 -2.61
N ILE A 214 23.83 -19.67 -2.54
CA ILE A 214 23.61 -18.23 -2.61
C ILE A 214 22.93 -17.82 -1.29
N PRO A 215 23.66 -17.29 -0.30
CA PRO A 215 23.07 -16.90 0.97
C PRO A 215 22.10 -15.71 0.81
N ILE A 216 20.93 -15.82 1.41
CA ILE A 216 19.91 -14.78 1.46
C ILE A 216 20.00 -14.12 2.83
N HIS A 217 20.04 -12.78 2.84
CA HIS A 217 20.28 -11.99 4.04
C HIS A 217 19.02 -11.21 4.44
N ASP A 218 18.84 -10.99 5.74
CA ASP A 218 17.92 -9.97 6.24
C ASP A 218 18.48 -8.56 5.99
N THR A 219 17.69 -7.53 6.28
CA THR A 219 18.14 -6.14 6.11
C THR A 219 19.33 -5.74 6.99
N ARG A 220 19.72 -6.56 7.97
CA ARG A 220 20.91 -6.35 8.83
C ARG A 220 22.14 -7.08 8.32
N GLY A 221 22.04 -7.81 7.20
CA GLY A 221 23.14 -8.59 6.64
C GLY A 221 23.36 -9.92 7.36
N ARG A 222 22.38 -10.44 8.11
CA ARG A 222 22.45 -11.79 8.69
C ARG A 222 21.84 -12.79 7.73
N VAL A 223 22.45 -13.96 7.58
CA VAL A 223 21.93 -15.01 6.71
C VAL A 223 20.67 -15.62 7.33
N ILE A 224 19.58 -15.65 6.55
CA ILE A 224 18.27 -16.15 6.95
C ILE A 224 17.78 -17.33 6.11
N ALA A 225 18.34 -17.50 4.91
CA ALA A 225 17.99 -18.59 4.00
C ALA A 225 19.10 -18.79 2.95
N PHE A 226 18.93 -19.79 2.09
CA PHE A 226 19.77 -20.01 0.93
C PHE A 226 18.94 -20.22 -0.33
N GLY A 227 19.45 -19.69 -1.45
CA GLY A 227 19.17 -20.19 -2.79
C GLY A 227 20.25 -21.19 -3.20
N GLY A 228 19.87 -22.24 -3.89
CA GLY A 228 20.75 -23.29 -4.39
C GLY A 228 20.57 -23.50 -5.88
N ARG A 229 21.63 -23.30 -6.67
CA ARG A 229 21.61 -23.53 -8.11
C ARG A 229 22.28 -24.86 -8.46
N SER A 230 21.59 -25.72 -9.20
CA SER A 230 22.22 -26.95 -9.73
C SER A 230 23.25 -26.60 -10.80
N LEU A 231 24.35 -27.36 -10.82
CA LEU A 231 25.43 -27.22 -11.81
C LEU A 231 25.32 -28.26 -12.94
N GLY A 232 24.61 -29.37 -12.71
CA GLY A 232 24.21 -30.35 -13.72
C GLY A 232 22.72 -30.28 -14.07
N ASP A 233 22.16 -31.40 -14.49
CA ASP A 233 20.78 -31.51 -14.99
C ASP A 233 19.73 -31.80 -13.90
N GLU A 234 20.08 -31.57 -12.62
CA GLU A 234 19.14 -31.77 -11.52
C GLU A 234 18.03 -30.70 -11.50
N GLU A 235 16.78 -31.16 -11.45
CA GLU A 235 15.61 -30.31 -11.22
C GLU A 235 15.23 -30.25 -9.72
N PRO A 236 14.76 -29.10 -9.21
CA PRO A 236 14.64 -27.83 -9.92
C PRO A 236 16.01 -27.15 -10.14
N LYS A 237 16.18 -26.43 -11.25
CA LYS A 237 17.40 -25.64 -11.53
C LYS A 237 17.78 -24.68 -10.39
N TYR A 238 16.78 -24.08 -9.75
CA TYR A 238 16.92 -23.27 -8.55
C TYR A 238 16.03 -23.82 -7.43
N LEU A 239 16.63 -24.00 -6.25
CA LEU A 239 15.95 -24.44 -5.04
C LEU A 239 16.15 -23.37 -3.96
N ASN A 240 15.08 -22.85 -3.37
CA ASN A 240 15.19 -21.96 -2.21
C ASN A 240 14.94 -22.73 -0.92
N SER A 241 15.42 -22.20 0.21
CA SER A 241 14.97 -22.61 1.54
C SER A 241 13.44 -22.58 1.63
N PRO A 242 12.84 -23.48 2.45
CA PRO A 242 11.40 -23.41 2.74
C PRO A 242 11.10 -22.15 3.58
N GLU A 243 9.82 -21.86 3.82
CA GLU A 243 9.44 -20.87 4.84
C GLU A 243 9.96 -21.33 6.20
N THR A 244 10.61 -20.43 6.94
CA THR A 244 11.13 -20.68 8.29
C THR A 244 10.80 -19.49 9.19
N GLU A 245 11.12 -19.60 10.48
CA GLU A 245 10.97 -18.46 11.39
C GLU A 245 11.85 -17.25 11.00
N LEU A 246 12.99 -17.50 10.36
CA LEU A 246 13.91 -16.45 9.91
C LEU A 246 13.58 -15.94 8.50
N PHE A 247 12.97 -16.77 7.66
CA PHE A 247 12.80 -16.47 6.24
C PHE A 247 11.35 -16.66 5.78
N SER A 248 10.81 -15.59 5.19
CA SER A 248 9.58 -15.66 4.42
C SER A 248 9.76 -15.09 3.03
N LYS A 249 9.60 -15.95 2.01
CA LYS A 249 9.85 -15.61 0.61
C LYS A 249 8.99 -14.43 0.14
N GLY A 250 7.77 -14.32 0.67
CA GLY A 250 6.83 -13.24 0.34
C GLY A 250 7.22 -11.87 0.89
N THR A 251 8.23 -11.77 1.76
CA THR A 251 8.61 -10.49 2.40
C THR A 251 10.05 -10.09 2.14
N VAL A 252 10.89 -11.02 1.71
CA VAL A 252 12.32 -10.78 1.50
C VAL A 252 12.59 -10.46 0.03
N LEU A 253 13.48 -9.50 -0.21
CA LEU A 253 14.07 -9.19 -1.51
C LEU A 253 15.58 -9.46 -1.43
N PHE A 254 16.10 -10.24 -2.36
CA PHE A 254 17.53 -10.57 -2.38
C PHE A 254 18.38 -9.31 -2.62
N ALA A 255 19.56 -9.28 -2.00
CA ALA A 255 20.53 -8.18 -2.03
C ALA A 255 20.06 -6.86 -1.38
N MET A 256 18.89 -6.82 -0.72
CA MET A 256 18.41 -5.62 -0.03
C MET A 256 19.40 -5.10 1.02
N ASP A 257 20.10 -5.99 1.74
CA ASP A 257 21.13 -5.66 2.72
C ASP A 257 22.30 -4.87 2.12
N LYS A 258 22.63 -5.16 0.86
CA LYS A 258 23.71 -4.52 0.09
C LYS A 258 23.21 -3.30 -0.69
N ALA A 259 21.94 -3.29 -1.08
CA ALA A 259 21.38 -2.29 -1.98
C ALA A 259 20.77 -1.09 -1.26
N ARG A 260 20.29 -1.24 -0.02
CA ARG A 260 19.55 -0.18 0.70
C ARG A 260 20.24 1.19 0.71
N ASP A 261 21.54 1.23 0.90
CA ASP A 261 22.30 2.48 0.99
C ASP A 261 22.49 3.10 -0.39
N ALA A 262 22.70 2.26 -1.42
CA ALA A 262 22.76 2.70 -2.80
C ALA A 262 21.41 3.21 -3.29
N ILE A 263 20.30 2.50 -2.97
CA ILE A 263 18.93 2.92 -3.28
C ILE A 263 18.63 4.28 -2.65
N ALA A 264 18.98 4.48 -1.37
CA ALA A 264 18.79 5.75 -0.70
C ALA A 264 19.63 6.87 -1.32
N LYS A 265 20.86 6.57 -1.74
CA LYS A 265 21.76 7.55 -2.35
C LYS A 265 21.34 7.94 -3.77
N SER A 266 20.91 6.99 -4.59
CA SER A 266 20.46 7.22 -5.96
C SER A 266 18.98 7.61 -6.05
N ASP A 267 18.25 7.48 -4.94
CA ASP A 267 16.80 7.59 -4.86
C ASP A 267 16.08 6.78 -5.96
N GLN A 268 16.56 5.55 -6.17
CA GLN A 268 16.07 4.66 -7.22
C GLN A 268 16.38 3.22 -6.86
N ALA A 269 15.42 2.33 -7.05
CA ALA A 269 15.63 0.88 -6.93
C ALA A 269 15.49 0.17 -8.27
N ILE A 270 16.32 -0.85 -8.49
CA ILE A 270 16.23 -1.71 -9.67
C ILE A 270 15.82 -3.11 -9.22
N VAL A 271 14.69 -3.60 -9.71
CA VAL A 271 14.17 -4.94 -9.38
C VAL A 271 14.35 -5.85 -10.58
N VAL A 272 15.18 -6.88 -10.39
CA VAL A 272 15.43 -7.97 -11.35
C VAL A 272 14.79 -9.27 -10.88
N GLU A 273 14.75 -10.30 -11.73
CA GLU A 273 14.15 -11.60 -11.38
C GLU A 273 15.10 -12.50 -10.58
N GLY A 274 16.35 -12.62 -11.04
CA GLY A 274 17.30 -13.62 -10.58
C GLY A 274 18.37 -13.11 -9.63
N TYR A 275 18.95 -14.05 -8.87
CA TYR A 275 20.10 -13.78 -8.02
C TYR A 275 21.30 -13.25 -8.81
N PHE A 276 21.57 -13.86 -9.96
CA PHE A 276 22.75 -13.53 -10.76
C PHE A 276 22.64 -12.18 -11.43
N ASP A 277 21.44 -11.76 -11.83
CA ASP A 277 21.20 -10.42 -12.36
C ASP A 277 21.55 -9.36 -11.33
N ALA A 278 21.09 -9.53 -10.09
CA ALA A 278 21.42 -8.61 -9.01
C ALA A 278 22.92 -8.63 -8.70
N ILE A 279 23.55 -9.81 -8.62
CA ILE A 279 24.99 -9.90 -8.34
C ILE A 279 25.82 -9.26 -9.46
N ALA A 280 25.46 -9.47 -10.73
CA ALA A 280 26.14 -8.91 -11.90
C ALA A 280 26.04 -7.38 -11.90
N LEU A 281 24.86 -6.82 -11.62
CA LEU A 281 24.67 -5.37 -11.48
C LEU A 281 25.53 -4.79 -10.35
N HIS A 282 25.56 -5.44 -9.19
CA HIS A 282 26.43 -5.03 -8.07
C HIS A 282 27.91 -5.08 -8.45
N GLN A 283 28.34 -6.09 -9.20
CA GLN A 283 29.72 -6.20 -9.69
C GLN A 283 30.06 -5.08 -10.68
N ALA A 284 29.10 -4.67 -11.51
CA ALA A 284 29.23 -3.55 -12.45
C ALA A 284 29.17 -2.16 -11.77
N GLY A 285 29.02 -2.10 -10.44
CA GLY A 285 28.93 -0.85 -9.68
C GLY A 285 27.51 -0.29 -9.53
N ILE A 286 26.50 -0.99 -10.04
CA ILE A 286 25.09 -0.62 -9.95
C ILE A 286 24.53 -1.25 -8.66
N GLY A 287 24.84 -0.59 -7.54
CA GLY A 287 24.57 -1.12 -6.19
C GLY A 287 23.09 -1.13 -5.79
N GLN A 288 22.21 -0.44 -6.51
CA GLN A 288 20.79 -0.30 -6.17
C GLN A 288 19.90 -1.45 -6.67
N ALA A 289 20.49 -2.55 -7.13
CA ALA A 289 19.79 -3.71 -7.67
C ALA A 289 19.40 -4.75 -6.59
N ILE A 290 18.18 -5.29 -6.72
CA ILE A 290 17.56 -6.30 -5.83
C ILE A 290 16.75 -7.32 -6.63
N ALA A 291 16.47 -8.52 -6.09
CA ALA A 291 15.76 -9.58 -6.83
C ALA A 291 14.56 -10.22 -6.08
N THR A 292 13.57 -10.69 -6.86
CA THR A 292 12.31 -11.30 -6.36
C THR A 292 12.37 -12.81 -6.10
N MET A 293 13.51 -13.46 -6.37
CA MET A 293 13.78 -14.87 -6.02
C MET A 293 12.75 -15.88 -6.56
N GLY A 294 12.15 -15.62 -7.74
CA GLY A 294 11.21 -16.52 -8.40
C GLY A 294 9.79 -16.50 -7.83
N VAL A 295 9.35 -15.37 -7.27
CA VAL A 295 7.93 -15.05 -7.00
C VAL A 295 7.63 -13.69 -7.63
N ALA A 296 6.39 -13.45 -8.05
CA ALA A 296 5.98 -12.14 -8.52
C ALA A 296 6.14 -11.09 -7.40
N LEU A 297 6.73 -9.94 -7.73
CA LEU A 297 6.87 -8.83 -6.78
C LEU A 297 5.51 -8.45 -6.21
N ASN A 298 5.38 -8.43 -4.88
CA ASN A 298 4.12 -8.17 -4.20
C ASN A 298 4.10 -6.83 -3.45
N ALA A 299 2.92 -6.45 -2.93
CA ALA A 299 2.71 -5.19 -2.22
C ALA A 299 3.55 -5.05 -0.93
N ASP A 300 3.82 -6.13 -0.20
CA ASP A 300 4.60 -6.06 1.04
C ASP A 300 6.09 -5.84 0.76
N GLN A 301 6.64 -6.57 -0.21
CA GLN A 301 7.99 -6.34 -0.72
C GLN A 301 8.15 -4.90 -1.25
N MET A 302 7.17 -4.44 -2.02
CA MET A 302 7.15 -3.05 -2.52
C MET A 302 7.14 -2.05 -1.35
N LYS A 303 6.23 -2.19 -0.38
CA LYS A 303 6.18 -1.31 0.80
C LYS A 303 7.48 -1.28 1.59
N GLN A 304 8.20 -2.40 1.69
CA GLN A 304 9.51 -2.43 2.33
C GLN A 304 10.56 -1.67 1.51
N LEU A 305 10.60 -1.91 0.20
CA LEU A 305 11.50 -1.22 -0.74
C LEU A 305 11.31 0.30 -0.71
N LEU A 306 10.06 0.75 -0.75
CA LEU A 306 9.71 2.16 -0.77
C LEU A 306 10.17 2.94 0.48
N ARG A 307 10.65 2.28 1.54
CA ARG A 307 11.24 2.97 2.70
C ARG A 307 12.61 3.58 2.41
N TYR A 308 13.27 3.11 1.36
CA TYR A 308 14.63 3.49 1.00
C TYR A 308 14.70 4.45 -0.19
N THR A 309 13.57 4.75 -0.84
CA THR A 309 13.48 5.77 -1.90
C THR A 309 12.46 6.83 -1.49
N GLU A 310 12.85 8.10 -1.53
CA GLU A 310 12.01 9.24 -1.20
C GLU A 310 11.04 9.55 -2.34
N SER A 311 11.53 9.64 -3.58
CA SER A 311 10.69 9.85 -4.78
C SER A 311 9.87 8.63 -5.19
N LYS A 312 10.10 7.47 -4.54
CA LYS A 312 9.41 6.20 -4.84
C LYS A 312 9.70 5.72 -6.27
N ASN A 313 10.92 5.97 -6.76
CA ASN A 313 11.36 5.60 -8.10
C ASN A 313 11.82 4.14 -8.13
N VAL A 314 11.12 3.32 -8.90
CA VAL A 314 11.39 1.88 -9.01
C VAL A 314 11.41 1.49 -10.48
N ILE A 315 12.50 0.84 -10.89
CA ILE A 315 12.66 0.27 -12.23
C ILE A 315 12.52 -1.24 -12.14
N LEU A 316 11.59 -1.81 -12.90
CA LEU A 316 11.54 -3.25 -13.15
C LEU A 316 12.43 -3.56 -14.36
N ASN A 317 13.46 -4.39 -14.18
CA ASN A 317 14.26 -4.93 -15.28
C ASN A 317 14.16 -6.45 -15.28
N PHE A 318 13.07 -6.94 -15.87
CA PHE A 318 12.80 -8.36 -16.05
C PHE A 318 13.23 -8.82 -17.44
N ASP A 319 13.23 -10.14 -17.65
CA ASP A 319 13.71 -10.72 -18.90
C ASP A 319 12.93 -10.16 -20.10
N ALA A 320 13.60 -9.95 -21.23
CA ALA A 320 12.97 -9.41 -22.43
C ALA A 320 12.05 -10.41 -23.17
N ASP A 321 11.88 -11.62 -22.62
CA ASP A 321 11.03 -12.65 -23.20
C ASP A 321 9.56 -12.54 -22.74
N LYS A 322 8.70 -13.40 -23.30
CA LYS A 322 7.27 -13.43 -22.95
C LYS A 322 7.03 -13.69 -21.46
N ALA A 323 7.90 -14.48 -20.81
CA ALA A 323 7.77 -14.79 -19.40
C ALA A 323 8.10 -13.57 -18.53
N GLY A 324 9.16 -12.83 -18.87
CA GLY A 324 9.53 -11.60 -18.18
C GLY A 324 8.52 -10.46 -18.38
N ILE A 325 7.95 -10.31 -19.58
CA ILE A 325 6.81 -9.40 -19.84
C ILE A 325 5.63 -9.77 -18.94
N THR A 326 5.26 -11.06 -18.89
CA THR A 326 4.18 -11.55 -18.03
C THR A 326 4.50 -11.33 -16.54
N ALA A 327 5.75 -11.47 -16.13
CA ALA A 327 6.20 -11.22 -14.77
C ALA A 327 6.06 -9.72 -14.41
N ALA A 328 6.38 -8.82 -15.33
CA ALA A 328 6.24 -7.38 -15.14
C ALA A 328 4.75 -6.99 -14.99
N GLU A 329 3.89 -7.53 -15.85
CA GLU A 329 2.43 -7.32 -15.75
C GLU A 329 1.87 -7.85 -14.42
N LYS A 330 2.29 -9.04 -13.98
CA LYS A 330 1.90 -9.62 -12.69
C LYS A 330 2.38 -8.78 -11.51
N ALA A 331 3.61 -8.26 -11.58
CA ALA A 331 4.13 -7.35 -10.57
C ALA A 331 3.25 -6.09 -10.50
N ILE A 332 3.02 -5.41 -11.62
CA ILE A 332 2.16 -4.21 -11.70
C ILE A 332 0.77 -4.49 -11.12
N ALA A 333 0.17 -5.65 -11.42
CA ALA A 333 -1.12 -6.05 -10.88
C ALA A 333 -1.10 -6.26 -9.35
N GLY A 334 -0.01 -6.82 -8.82
CA GLY A 334 0.16 -7.13 -7.39
C GLY A 334 0.19 -5.90 -6.47
N PHE A 335 0.52 -4.72 -7.00
CA PHE A 335 0.53 -3.46 -6.26
C PHE A 335 -0.14 -2.31 -7.04
N LYS A 336 -1.14 -2.65 -7.86
CA LYS A 336 -1.85 -1.72 -8.76
C LYS A 336 -2.27 -0.43 -8.08
N GLU A 337 -2.79 -0.50 -6.85
CA GLU A 337 -3.25 0.69 -6.13
C GLU A 337 -2.13 1.69 -5.91
N LEU A 338 -0.93 1.22 -5.54
CA LEU A 338 0.25 2.05 -5.31
C LEU A 338 0.80 2.67 -6.58
N VAL A 339 0.67 1.99 -7.73
CA VAL A 339 1.17 2.50 -9.00
C VAL A 339 0.18 3.48 -9.62
N PHE A 340 -1.09 3.08 -9.76
CA PHE A 340 -2.10 3.87 -10.46
C PHE A 340 -2.52 5.12 -9.67
N ASN A 341 -2.40 5.14 -8.34
CA ASN A 341 -2.64 6.35 -7.54
C ASN A 341 -1.44 7.34 -7.53
N GLY A 342 -0.34 7.01 -8.20
CA GLY A 342 0.87 7.84 -8.27
C GLY A 342 1.77 7.79 -7.05
N THR A 343 1.57 6.85 -6.11
CA THR A 343 2.46 6.67 -4.96
C THR A 343 3.83 6.15 -5.39
N VAL A 344 3.90 5.32 -6.44
CA VAL A 344 5.13 4.73 -6.96
C VAL A 344 5.39 5.24 -8.37
N GLN A 345 6.58 5.81 -8.58
CA GLN A 345 7.08 6.14 -9.90
C GLN A 345 7.69 4.89 -10.53
N LEU A 346 6.83 4.05 -11.10
CA LEU A 346 7.23 2.79 -11.68
C LEU A 346 7.66 2.97 -13.15
N ARG A 347 8.85 2.46 -13.45
CA ARG A 347 9.41 2.36 -14.81
C ARG A 347 9.68 0.92 -15.15
N VAL A 348 9.68 0.60 -16.44
CA VAL A 348 9.99 -0.75 -16.93
C VAL A 348 11.13 -0.63 -17.94
N LEU A 349 12.26 -1.25 -17.61
CA LEU A 349 13.42 -1.33 -18.49
C LEU A 349 13.36 -2.65 -19.24
N THR A 350 13.19 -2.54 -20.56
CA THR A 350 13.37 -3.65 -21.49
C THR A 350 14.75 -3.55 -22.11
N MET A 351 15.48 -4.67 -22.12
CA MET A 351 16.85 -4.73 -22.60
C MET A 351 16.87 -4.96 -24.11
N PRO A 352 17.52 -4.08 -24.90
CA PRO A 352 17.78 -4.36 -26.30
C PRO A 352 18.87 -5.44 -26.41
N ASP A 353 18.68 -6.42 -27.29
CA ASP A 353 19.67 -7.43 -27.66
C ASP A 353 20.24 -8.28 -26.50
N GLY A 354 19.52 -8.40 -25.37
CA GLY A 354 19.94 -9.19 -24.21
C GLY A 354 18.76 -9.88 -23.54
N LYS A 355 18.99 -11.10 -23.01
CA LYS A 355 17.96 -11.85 -22.30
C LYS A 355 17.73 -11.32 -20.89
N ASP A 356 18.82 -11.22 -20.12
CA ASP A 356 18.85 -10.81 -18.72
C ASP A 356 20.00 -9.82 -18.44
N ALA A 357 20.07 -9.26 -17.22
CA ALA A 357 21.08 -8.27 -16.88
C ALA A 357 22.49 -8.87 -16.80
N ASP A 358 22.62 -10.12 -16.35
CA ASP A 358 23.92 -10.81 -16.32
C ASP A 358 24.49 -11.03 -17.73
N GLU A 359 23.67 -11.43 -18.70
CA GLU A 359 24.11 -11.66 -20.07
C GLU A 359 24.47 -10.34 -20.78
N TYR A 360 23.65 -9.31 -20.60
CA TYR A 360 23.90 -8.00 -21.21
C TYR A 360 25.21 -7.37 -20.75
N LEU A 361 25.52 -7.43 -19.45
CA LEU A 361 26.76 -6.87 -18.87
C LEU A 361 28.03 -7.63 -19.26
N LYS A 362 27.93 -8.80 -19.89
CA LYS A 362 29.08 -9.49 -20.49
C LYS A 362 29.48 -8.91 -21.84
N GLN A 363 28.54 -8.27 -22.52
CA GLN A 363 28.74 -7.72 -23.88
C GLN A 363 28.77 -6.19 -23.88
N HIS A 364 28.21 -5.55 -22.87
CA HIS A 364 28.05 -4.10 -22.77
C HIS A 364 28.66 -3.54 -21.48
N SER A 365 28.97 -2.24 -21.51
CA SER A 365 29.53 -1.55 -20.35
C SER A 365 28.47 -1.19 -19.30
N ALA A 366 28.91 -0.97 -18.06
CA ALA A 366 28.05 -0.44 -17.00
C ALA A 366 27.44 0.93 -17.37
N GLY A 367 28.16 1.77 -18.11
CA GLY A 367 27.66 3.05 -18.61
C GLY A 367 26.49 2.89 -19.57
N SER A 368 26.57 1.91 -20.49
CA SER A 368 25.48 1.58 -21.40
C SER A 368 24.21 1.13 -20.67
N TYR A 369 24.37 0.35 -19.60
CA TYR A 369 23.23 -0.03 -18.76
C TYR A 369 22.65 1.19 -18.00
N GLN A 370 23.51 2.10 -17.53
CA GLN A 370 23.06 3.34 -16.90
C GLN A 370 22.25 4.23 -17.86
N ASP A 371 22.62 4.26 -19.14
CA ASP A 371 21.84 4.96 -20.16
C ASP A 371 20.46 4.31 -20.36
N LEU A 372 20.35 2.98 -20.31
CA LEU A 372 19.07 2.29 -20.32
C LEU A 372 18.21 2.64 -19.09
N LEU A 373 18.81 2.74 -17.90
CA LEU A 373 18.10 3.16 -16.68
C LEU A 373 17.55 4.59 -16.80
N ASN A 374 18.34 5.50 -17.36
CA ASN A 374 17.93 6.90 -17.55
C ASN A 374 16.78 7.04 -18.56
N ASN A 375 16.77 6.18 -19.58
CA ASN A 375 15.78 6.18 -20.65
C ASN A 375 14.60 5.22 -20.41
N ALA A 376 14.58 4.51 -19.27
CA ALA A 376 13.53 3.53 -18.98
C ALA A 376 12.16 4.21 -18.95
N PRO A 377 11.20 3.79 -19.80
CA PRO A 377 9.88 4.40 -19.87
C PRO A 377 9.08 4.19 -18.58
N LEU A 378 8.11 5.08 -18.32
CA LEU A 378 7.11 4.83 -17.28
C LEU A 378 6.31 3.57 -17.65
N PHE A 379 5.80 2.87 -16.63
CA PHE A 379 5.11 1.60 -16.84
C PHE A 379 3.90 1.73 -17.80
N LEU A 380 3.19 2.86 -17.78
CA LEU A 380 2.07 3.10 -18.70
C LEU A 380 2.53 3.24 -20.15
N ASP A 381 3.59 4.01 -20.39
CA ASP A 381 4.17 4.16 -21.73
C ASP A 381 4.62 2.80 -22.27
N TRP A 382 5.27 2.02 -21.41
CA TRP A 382 5.66 0.65 -21.73
C TRP A 382 4.46 -0.24 -22.05
N GLN A 383 3.41 -0.26 -21.21
CA GLN A 383 2.22 -1.09 -21.44
C GLN A 383 1.46 -0.68 -22.70
N ILE A 384 1.36 0.62 -23.00
CA ILE A 384 0.76 1.12 -24.24
C ILE A 384 1.57 0.63 -25.44
N GLU A 385 2.90 0.71 -25.40
CA GLU A 385 3.76 0.21 -26.47
C GLU A 385 3.59 -1.30 -26.66
N GLN A 386 3.50 -2.08 -25.57
CA GLN A 386 3.25 -3.53 -25.66
C GLN A 386 1.89 -3.86 -26.30
N ILE A 387 0.83 -3.08 -26.01
CA ILE A 387 -0.49 -3.26 -26.66
C ILE A 387 -0.41 -3.02 -28.17
N LEU A 388 0.38 -2.01 -28.59
CA LEU A 388 0.50 -1.61 -30.00
C LEU A 388 1.48 -2.49 -30.79
N THR A 389 2.45 -3.11 -30.12
CA THR A 389 3.48 -3.94 -30.75
C THR A 389 2.84 -5.12 -31.50
N GLY A 390 3.17 -5.26 -32.79
CA GLY A 390 2.64 -6.32 -33.63
C GLY A 390 1.18 -6.15 -34.08
N GLN A 391 0.57 -4.98 -33.84
CA GLN A 391 -0.76 -4.63 -34.36
C GLN A 391 -0.63 -3.78 -35.64
N ASP A 392 -1.45 -4.09 -36.65
CA ASP A 392 -1.64 -3.21 -37.80
C ASP A 392 -2.85 -2.32 -37.57
N LEU A 393 -2.63 -1.06 -37.15
CA LEU A 393 -3.70 -0.13 -36.82
C LEU A 393 -4.53 0.32 -38.03
N ASN A 394 -4.15 -0.04 -39.26
CA ASN A 394 -4.98 0.17 -40.44
C ASN A 394 -6.07 -0.91 -40.59
N GLN A 395 -5.92 -2.04 -39.92
CA GLN A 395 -6.93 -3.10 -39.87
C GLN A 395 -7.95 -2.81 -38.76
N ALA A 396 -9.23 -2.86 -39.10
CA ALA A 396 -10.31 -2.41 -38.21
C ALA A 396 -10.39 -3.23 -36.91
N ASP A 397 -10.15 -4.54 -36.98
CA ASP A 397 -10.16 -5.46 -35.84
C ASP A 397 -8.97 -5.23 -34.90
N HIS A 398 -7.76 -5.07 -35.45
CA HIS A 398 -6.56 -4.72 -34.70
C HIS A 398 -6.69 -3.33 -34.03
N PHE A 399 -7.22 -2.36 -34.76
CA PHE A 399 -7.50 -1.02 -34.24
C PHE A 399 -8.48 -1.07 -33.07
N GLN A 400 -9.62 -1.76 -33.25
CA GLN A 400 -10.64 -1.90 -32.22
C GLN A 400 -10.08 -2.58 -30.96
N LYS A 401 -9.33 -3.68 -31.14
CA LYS A 401 -8.70 -4.42 -30.05
C LYS A 401 -7.72 -3.55 -29.26
N SER A 402 -6.86 -2.81 -29.97
CA SER A 402 -5.85 -1.92 -29.36
C SER A 402 -6.51 -0.77 -28.62
N SER A 403 -7.50 -0.12 -29.22
CA SER A 403 -8.27 0.97 -28.61
C SER A 403 -8.98 0.50 -27.33
N GLN A 404 -9.61 -0.67 -27.35
CA GLN A 404 -10.30 -1.24 -26.19
C GLN A 404 -9.31 -1.59 -25.06
N ALA A 405 -8.17 -2.20 -25.38
CA ALA A 405 -7.14 -2.54 -24.40
C ALA A 405 -6.55 -1.29 -23.73
N ILE A 406 -6.27 -0.23 -24.51
CA ILE A 406 -5.83 1.07 -23.97
C ILE A 406 -6.92 1.67 -23.07
N ALA A 407 -8.18 1.67 -23.50
CA ALA A 407 -9.27 2.19 -22.67
C ALA A 407 -9.40 1.43 -21.34
N GLN A 408 -9.23 0.11 -21.34
CA GLN A 408 -9.20 -0.71 -20.13
C GLN A 408 -8.02 -0.36 -19.21
N LEU A 409 -6.84 -0.12 -19.78
CA LEU A 409 -5.66 0.31 -19.03
C LEU A 409 -5.90 1.68 -18.35
N LEU A 410 -6.39 2.66 -19.11
CA LEU A 410 -6.66 4.02 -18.63
C LEU A 410 -7.84 4.12 -17.67
N ASN A 411 -8.70 3.10 -17.59
CA ASN A 411 -9.75 2.99 -16.58
C ASN A 411 -9.22 2.76 -15.17
N ASN A 412 -8.01 2.22 -15.03
CA ASN A 412 -7.39 2.01 -13.72
C ASN A 412 -6.85 3.31 -13.11
N LEU A 413 -6.72 4.39 -13.89
CA LEU A 413 -6.21 5.68 -13.43
C LEU A 413 -7.30 6.49 -12.70
N PRO A 414 -6.94 7.26 -11.65
CA PRO A 414 -7.87 8.13 -10.93
C PRO A 414 -8.58 9.10 -11.88
N VAL A 415 -9.89 9.25 -11.67
CA VAL A 415 -10.78 9.93 -12.63
C VAL A 415 -10.39 11.40 -12.85
N ASP A 416 -9.97 12.09 -11.79
CA ASP A 416 -9.74 13.53 -11.79
C ASP A 416 -8.25 13.90 -11.86
N SER A 417 -7.39 12.97 -12.29
CA SER A 417 -5.95 13.24 -12.40
C SER A 417 -5.59 13.85 -13.76
N PHE A 418 -4.84 14.95 -13.76
CA PHE A 418 -4.17 15.49 -14.97
C PHE A 418 -3.36 14.43 -15.70
N PHE A 419 -2.80 13.48 -14.95
CA PHE A 419 -2.06 12.33 -15.48
C PHE A 419 -2.94 11.47 -16.41
N ARG A 420 -4.20 11.20 -16.03
CA ARG A 420 -5.14 10.45 -16.89
C ARG A 420 -5.46 11.22 -18.17
N THR A 421 -5.64 12.54 -18.07
CA THR A 421 -5.91 13.39 -19.25
C THR A 421 -4.73 13.39 -20.22
N HIS A 422 -3.49 13.48 -19.70
CA HIS A 422 -2.28 13.38 -20.49
C HIS A 422 -2.22 12.05 -21.26
N TYR A 423 -2.42 10.91 -20.58
CA TYR A 423 -2.35 9.61 -21.24
C TYR A 423 -3.51 9.35 -22.21
N ILE A 424 -4.70 9.90 -22.00
CA ILE A 424 -5.78 9.88 -23.01
C ILE A 424 -5.31 10.56 -24.29
N HIS A 425 -4.73 11.76 -24.17
CA HIS A 425 -4.24 12.52 -25.31
C HIS A 425 -3.10 11.79 -26.04
N THR A 426 -2.06 11.37 -25.31
CA THR A 426 -0.92 10.65 -25.87
C THR A 426 -1.35 9.34 -26.54
N SER A 427 -2.27 8.59 -25.92
CA SER A 427 -2.80 7.36 -26.52
C SER A 427 -3.56 7.61 -27.81
N ALA A 428 -4.36 8.68 -27.86
CA ALA A 428 -5.09 9.06 -29.08
C ALA A 428 -4.12 9.44 -30.21
N GLN A 429 -3.04 10.16 -29.91
CA GLN A 429 -1.98 10.48 -30.88
C GLN A 429 -1.29 9.23 -31.43
N ARG A 430 -0.96 8.26 -30.56
CA ARG A 430 -0.34 7.00 -30.96
C ARG A 430 -1.26 6.17 -31.84
N LEU A 431 -2.53 6.02 -31.46
CA LEU A 431 -3.55 5.30 -32.24
C LEU A 431 -3.81 5.95 -33.61
N ALA A 432 -3.69 7.28 -33.70
CA ALA A 432 -3.91 8.02 -34.93
C ALA A 432 -2.72 7.98 -35.91
N GLN A 433 -1.59 7.38 -35.54
CA GLN A 433 -0.37 7.29 -36.36
C GLN A 433 0.06 8.63 -36.98
N GLY A 434 -0.10 9.73 -36.24
CA GLY A 434 0.25 11.08 -36.67
C GLY A 434 -0.84 11.86 -37.42
N ASN A 435 -2.02 11.28 -37.67
CA ASN A 435 -3.16 12.01 -38.25
C ASN A 435 -3.85 12.89 -37.19
N SER A 436 -3.63 14.21 -37.25
CA SER A 436 -4.13 15.16 -36.25
C SER A 436 -5.66 15.21 -36.14
N TYR A 437 -6.38 15.05 -37.26
CA TYR A 437 -7.85 15.04 -37.25
C TYR A 437 -8.40 13.78 -36.58
N LEU A 438 -7.81 12.62 -36.91
CA LEU A 438 -8.18 11.35 -36.30
C LEU A 438 -7.86 11.35 -34.79
N ALA A 439 -6.71 11.91 -34.38
CA ALA A 439 -6.31 12.01 -32.98
C ALA A 439 -7.37 12.74 -32.12
N LEU A 440 -7.92 13.86 -32.60
CA LEU A 440 -8.98 14.60 -31.88
C LEU A 440 -10.24 13.75 -31.69
N ARG A 441 -10.65 13.01 -32.73
CA ARG A 441 -11.83 12.14 -32.68
C ARG A 441 -11.60 10.96 -31.73
N LEU A 442 -10.43 10.34 -31.81
CA LEU A 442 -10.06 9.22 -30.92
C LEU A 442 -9.94 9.66 -29.47
N GLU A 443 -9.48 10.87 -29.21
CA GLU A 443 -9.46 11.43 -27.86
C GLU A 443 -10.89 11.52 -27.29
N GLN A 444 -11.85 12.00 -28.08
CA GLN A 444 -13.25 12.06 -27.69
C GLN A 444 -13.85 10.66 -27.49
N ASP A 445 -13.54 9.71 -28.38
CA ASP A 445 -14.01 8.33 -28.29
C ASP A 445 -13.46 7.62 -27.05
N LEU A 446 -12.16 7.77 -26.74
CA LEU A 446 -11.56 7.25 -25.51
C LEU A 446 -12.23 7.88 -24.27
N ARG A 447 -12.42 9.21 -24.24
CA ARG A 447 -13.15 9.88 -23.15
C ARG A 447 -14.56 9.31 -22.98
N ARG A 448 -15.26 8.97 -24.06
CA ARG A 448 -16.60 8.38 -24.04
C ARG A 448 -16.59 6.93 -23.52
N GLN A 449 -15.65 6.09 -23.96
CA GLN A 449 -15.50 4.71 -23.47
C GLN A 449 -15.21 4.68 -21.97
N LEU A 450 -14.33 5.57 -21.50
CA LEU A 450 -14.00 5.74 -20.10
C LEU A 450 -15.19 6.24 -19.24
N ARG A 451 -16.14 6.98 -19.83
CA ARG A 451 -17.41 7.36 -19.20
C ARG A 451 -18.44 6.23 -19.19
N ASN A 452 -18.52 5.44 -20.26
CA ASN A 452 -19.51 4.36 -20.42
C ASN A 452 -19.21 3.12 -19.55
N THR A 453 -17.95 2.87 -19.23
CA THR A 453 -17.57 1.77 -18.30
C THR A 453 -18.18 1.96 -16.90
N ARG A 454 -18.54 3.21 -16.55
CA ARG A 454 -19.23 3.59 -15.31
C ARG A 454 -20.66 3.03 -15.20
N TRP A 455 -21.27 2.63 -16.32
CA TRP A 455 -22.64 2.09 -16.37
C TRP A 455 -22.69 0.55 -16.38
N ASN A 456 -21.62 -0.13 -16.85
CA ASN A 456 -21.61 -1.59 -17.05
C ASN A 456 -20.71 -2.39 -16.08
N SER A 457 -19.91 -1.76 -15.21
CA SER A 457 -19.30 -2.48 -14.10
C SER A 457 -20.34 -2.68 -13.00
N THR A 458 -20.72 -3.93 -12.73
CA THR A 458 -21.49 -4.37 -11.56
C THR A 458 -21.13 -3.54 -10.33
N LYS A 459 -22.12 -2.81 -9.81
CA LYS A 459 -22.02 -2.08 -8.54
C LYS A 459 -21.40 -3.03 -7.49
N PRO A 460 -20.26 -2.69 -6.87
CA PRO A 460 -19.89 -3.32 -5.61
C PRO A 460 -21.08 -3.17 -4.67
N ALA A 461 -21.45 -4.25 -3.97
CA ALA A 461 -22.43 -4.16 -2.91
C ALA A 461 -22.05 -2.97 -2.00
N PRO A 462 -22.97 -2.04 -1.69
CA PRO A 462 -22.62 -0.83 -0.95
C PRO A 462 -22.01 -1.23 0.38
N SER A 463 -20.72 -0.95 0.52
CA SER A 463 -20.02 -1.04 1.80
C SER A 463 -20.70 -0.10 2.79
N LEU A 464 -20.73 -0.47 4.07
CA LEU A 464 -21.37 0.32 5.14
C LEU A 464 -20.85 1.77 5.22
N ILE A 465 -19.65 2.03 4.69
CA ILE A 465 -19.00 3.34 4.63
C ILE A 465 -19.71 4.27 3.62
N THR A 466 -20.24 3.74 2.51
CA THR A 466 -20.96 4.51 1.48
C THR A 466 -22.35 4.96 1.92
N VAL A 467 -23.06 4.17 2.73
CA VAL A 467 -24.41 4.49 3.23
C VAL A 467 -24.35 5.60 4.28
N ALA A 468 -23.36 5.56 5.18
CA ALA A 468 -23.14 6.61 6.18
C ALA A 468 -22.84 7.97 5.51
N ASN A 469 -22.00 7.98 4.48
CA ASN A 469 -21.66 9.20 3.74
C ASN A 469 -22.85 9.76 2.93
N ALA A 470 -23.67 8.88 2.33
CA ALA A 470 -24.86 9.30 1.59
C ALA A 470 -25.96 9.86 2.51
N LEU A 471 -26.15 9.26 3.69
CA LEU A 471 -27.07 9.76 4.71
C LEU A 471 -26.61 11.10 5.27
N HIS A 472 -25.33 11.21 5.62
CA HIS A 472 -24.73 12.44 6.10
C HIS A 472 -24.91 13.57 5.09
N SER A 473 -24.56 13.34 3.83
CA SER A 473 -24.74 14.33 2.77
C SER A 473 -26.20 14.76 2.58
N ALA A 474 -27.16 13.83 2.66
CA ALA A 474 -28.58 14.15 2.48
C ALA A 474 -29.12 15.01 3.65
N GLU A 475 -28.83 14.64 4.89
CA GLU A 475 -29.24 15.42 6.06
C GLU A 475 -28.57 16.80 6.09
N THR A 476 -27.28 16.87 5.75
CA THR A 476 -26.51 18.13 5.63
C THR A 476 -27.14 19.06 4.60
N GLN A 477 -27.52 18.56 3.42
CA GLN A 477 -28.13 19.38 2.37
C GLN A 477 -29.50 19.97 2.79
N ILE A 478 -30.34 19.17 3.47
CA ILE A 478 -31.63 19.65 3.99
C ILE A 478 -31.42 20.77 5.00
N LEU A 479 -30.49 20.59 5.95
CA LEU A 479 -30.21 21.59 6.98
C LEU A 479 -29.54 22.85 6.40
N GLN A 480 -28.62 22.72 5.45
CA GLN A 480 -28.00 23.85 4.77
C GLN A 480 -29.04 24.67 3.99
N ILE A 481 -29.97 23.99 3.29
CA ILE A 481 -31.05 24.68 2.58
C ILE A 481 -31.97 25.40 3.56
N TYR A 482 -32.35 24.74 4.65
CA TYR A 482 -33.19 25.35 5.69
C TYR A 482 -32.55 26.59 6.31
N LEU A 483 -31.24 26.54 6.60
CA LEU A 483 -30.52 27.63 7.25
C LEU A 483 -30.31 28.82 6.30
N HIS A 484 -29.86 28.57 5.07
CA HIS A 484 -29.35 29.59 4.16
C HIS A 484 -30.34 30.05 3.07
N PHE A 485 -31.51 29.41 2.94
CA PHE A 485 -32.59 29.84 2.03
C PHE A 485 -33.91 30.06 2.81
N PRO A 486 -34.10 31.24 3.44
CA PRO A 486 -35.28 31.55 4.25
C PRO A 486 -36.61 31.34 3.52
N GLU A 487 -36.65 31.61 2.22
CA GLU A 487 -37.84 31.46 1.38
C GLU A 487 -38.26 30.00 1.15
N HIS A 488 -37.37 29.03 1.45
CA HIS A 488 -37.65 27.60 1.31
C HIS A 488 -37.96 26.91 2.66
N ARG A 489 -37.94 27.62 3.79
CA ARG A 489 -38.13 27.01 5.13
C ARG A 489 -39.50 26.38 5.34
N ALA A 490 -40.57 27.07 4.92
CA ALA A 490 -41.93 26.52 4.99
C ALA A 490 -42.04 25.21 4.20
N TYR A 491 -41.54 25.22 2.96
CA TYR A 491 -41.49 24.02 2.11
C TYR A 491 -40.70 22.87 2.75
N VAL A 492 -39.48 23.13 3.23
CA VAL A 492 -38.67 22.08 3.87
C VAL A 492 -39.34 21.53 5.12
N TYR A 493 -39.96 22.39 5.94
CA TYR A 493 -40.69 21.97 7.14
C TYR A 493 -41.90 21.10 6.80
N GLU A 494 -42.70 21.49 5.80
CA GLU A 494 -43.85 20.73 5.32
C GLU A 494 -43.42 19.34 4.82
N VAL A 495 -42.42 19.26 3.93
CA VAL A 495 -42.00 17.97 3.37
C VAL A 495 -41.35 17.06 4.42
N ILE A 496 -40.59 17.60 5.38
CA ILE A 496 -40.06 16.79 6.51
C ILE A 496 -41.20 16.17 7.34
N ASN A 497 -42.28 16.92 7.56
CA ASN A 497 -43.41 16.49 8.37
C ASN A 497 -44.36 15.55 7.61
N GLU A 498 -44.61 15.81 6.33
CA GLU A 498 -45.43 14.95 5.46
C GLU A 498 -44.78 13.57 5.25
N GLU A 499 -43.46 13.54 5.09
CA GLU A 499 -42.69 12.33 4.81
C GLU A 499 -42.13 11.64 6.08
N ASP A 500 -42.51 12.14 7.27
CA ASP A 500 -42.12 11.63 8.60
C ASP A 500 -40.59 11.41 8.74
N ILE A 501 -39.81 12.44 8.39
CA ILE A 501 -38.35 12.34 8.33
C ILE A 501 -37.72 12.63 9.70
N GLU A 502 -37.12 11.61 10.29
CA GLU A 502 -36.25 11.75 11.46
C GLU A 502 -34.76 11.82 11.07
N PHE A 503 -34.07 12.88 11.51
CA PHE A 503 -32.61 12.96 11.39
C PHE A 503 -31.95 11.83 12.17
N SER A 504 -31.15 11.00 11.51
CA SER A 504 -30.46 9.86 12.10
C SER A 504 -29.19 10.28 12.85
N LEU A 505 -28.51 11.33 12.40
CA LEU A 505 -27.30 11.84 13.05
C LEU A 505 -27.68 12.66 14.30
N SER A 506 -27.06 12.34 15.44
CA SER A 506 -27.33 12.97 16.74
C SER A 506 -27.24 14.50 16.67
N ASN A 507 -26.24 15.01 15.96
CA ASN A 507 -25.93 16.44 15.91
C ASN A 507 -26.92 17.18 15.01
N HIS A 508 -27.35 16.56 13.91
CA HIS A 508 -28.37 17.09 13.02
C HIS A 508 -29.75 17.11 13.69
N ARG A 509 -30.08 16.04 14.43
CA ARG A 509 -31.29 15.95 15.25
C ARG A 509 -31.30 17.03 16.33
N TYR A 510 -30.18 17.19 17.03
CA TYR A 510 -30.02 18.23 18.04
C TYR A 510 -30.22 19.64 17.46
N LEU A 511 -29.62 19.91 16.29
CA LEU A 511 -29.79 21.19 15.60
C LEU A 511 -31.25 21.42 15.19
N TRP A 512 -31.90 20.41 14.62
CA TRP A 512 -33.30 20.49 14.21
C TRP A 512 -34.24 20.77 15.40
N LEU A 513 -34.09 20.05 16.51
CA LEU A 513 -34.87 20.31 17.72
C LEU A 513 -34.63 21.71 18.30
N THR A 514 -33.39 22.20 18.20
CA THR A 514 -33.04 23.57 18.61
C THR A 514 -33.78 24.59 17.75
N ILE A 515 -33.81 24.40 16.43
CA ILE A 515 -34.55 25.22 15.49
C ILE A 515 -36.04 25.22 15.81
N LEU A 516 -36.65 24.06 16.04
CA LEU A 516 -38.06 23.93 16.42
C LEU A 516 -38.38 24.69 17.72
N ASN A 517 -37.49 24.65 18.70
CA ASN A 517 -37.66 25.40 19.95
C ASN A 517 -37.59 26.91 19.71
N LEU A 518 -36.67 27.39 18.87
CA LEU A 518 -36.60 28.81 18.50
C LEU A 518 -37.87 29.28 17.77
N ILE A 519 -38.44 28.45 16.89
CA ILE A 519 -39.71 28.73 16.21
C ILE A 519 -40.86 28.82 17.22
N ASN A 520 -40.95 27.86 18.14
CA ASN A 520 -41.99 27.83 19.18
C ASN A 520 -41.89 29.01 20.15
N GLN A 521 -40.69 29.49 20.43
CA GLN A 521 -40.44 30.70 21.22
C GLN A 521 -40.65 32.00 20.44
N GLN A 522 -41.12 31.93 19.19
CA GLN A 522 -41.31 33.06 18.27
C GLN A 522 -40.04 33.88 18.02
N LYS A 523 -38.86 33.27 18.20
CA LYS A 523 -37.55 33.90 17.97
C LYS A 523 -37.11 33.84 16.50
N THR A 524 -37.77 33.02 15.70
CA THR A 524 -37.59 32.83 14.25
C THR A 524 -38.94 32.48 13.62
N SER A 525 -39.10 32.66 12.30
CA SER A 525 -40.36 32.39 11.58
C SER A 525 -40.18 31.35 10.48
N LEU A 526 -41.20 30.52 10.28
CA LEU A 526 -41.34 29.66 9.10
C LEU A 526 -41.70 30.45 7.84
N ALA A 527 -42.27 31.65 7.98
CA ALA A 527 -42.62 32.51 6.87
C ALA A 527 -41.38 33.30 6.39
N ALA A 528 -41.36 33.67 5.11
CA ALA A 528 -40.30 34.47 4.48
C ALA A 528 -40.11 35.90 5.04
N LYS A 529 -40.74 36.23 6.18
CA LYS A 529 -40.70 37.53 6.85
C LYS A 529 -39.90 37.46 8.15
N GLU A 530 -38.67 36.99 8.07
CA GLU A 530 -37.68 37.30 9.11
C GLU A 530 -37.16 38.74 8.91
N PRO A 531 -36.73 39.42 9.98
CA PRO A 531 -36.17 40.76 9.85
C PRO A 531 -34.90 40.81 8.96
N TYR A 532 -34.14 39.71 8.85
CA TYR A 532 -32.97 39.56 7.97
C TYR A 532 -32.76 38.09 7.52
N PRO A 533 -32.15 37.82 6.35
CA PRO A 533 -31.94 36.46 5.82
C PRO A 533 -31.12 35.53 6.73
N ASP A 534 -30.16 36.09 7.48
CA ASP A 534 -29.21 35.32 8.31
C ASP A 534 -29.60 35.28 9.80
N HIS A 535 -30.77 35.78 10.19
CA HIS A 535 -31.14 35.96 11.59
C HIS A 535 -31.12 34.64 12.38
N LEU A 536 -31.66 33.56 11.82
CA LEU A 536 -31.60 32.22 12.40
C LEU A 536 -30.16 31.70 12.53
N VAL A 537 -29.33 31.89 11.50
CA VAL A 537 -27.92 31.43 11.49
C VAL A 537 -27.12 32.16 12.57
N GLN A 538 -27.34 33.46 12.74
CA GLN A 538 -26.69 34.26 13.79
C GLN A 538 -27.11 33.84 15.19
N GLN A 539 -28.40 33.57 15.43
CA GLN A 539 -28.87 33.03 16.71
C GLN A 539 -28.24 31.68 17.04
N LEU A 540 -28.13 30.80 16.04
CA LEU A 540 -27.50 29.49 16.20
C LEU A 540 -25.98 29.60 16.42
N GLN A 541 -25.31 30.56 15.76
CA GLN A 541 -23.89 30.85 16.00
C GLN A 541 -23.64 31.34 17.44
N LEU A 542 -24.52 32.20 17.97
CA LEU A 542 -24.46 32.66 19.37
C LEU A 542 -24.68 31.50 20.35
N LEU A 543 -25.66 30.64 20.11
CA LEU A 543 -25.90 29.44 20.92
C LEU A 543 -24.73 28.44 20.85
N CYS A 544 -24.08 28.30 19.69
CA CYS A 544 -22.90 27.45 19.52
C CYS A 544 -21.66 28.03 20.22
N ALA A 545 -21.55 29.35 20.37
CA ALA A 545 -20.42 29.98 21.07
C ALA A 545 -20.38 29.63 22.57
N GLU A 546 -21.53 29.29 23.17
CA GLU A 546 -21.64 28.83 24.55
C GLU A 546 -21.29 27.33 24.73
N GLN A 547 -21.21 26.56 23.64
CA GLN A 547 -20.95 25.11 23.62
C GLN A 547 -19.92 24.72 22.54
N PRO A 548 -18.61 24.84 22.82
CA PRO A 548 -17.55 24.71 21.80
C PRO A 548 -17.47 23.32 21.15
N GLU A 549 -17.87 22.25 21.85
CA GLU A 549 -17.88 20.89 21.31
C GLU A 549 -18.93 20.69 20.21
N VAL A 550 -20.09 21.34 20.33
CA VAL A 550 -21.19 21.29 19.34
C VAL A 550 -20.86 22.20 18.15
N ALA A 551 -20.22 23.34 18.40
CA ALA A 551 -19.80 24.30 17.37
C ALA A 551 -18.86 23.68 16.33
N GLN A 552 -17.89 22.87 16.76
CA GLN A 552 -16.93 22.22 15.86
C GLN A 552 -17.61 21.22 14.91
N GLN A 553 -18.70 20.60 15.36
CA GLN A 553 -19.41 19.56 14.60
C GLN A 553 -20.44 20.13 13.62
N LEU A 554 -20.94 21.36 13.87
CA LEU A 554 -21.96 22.03 13.03
C LEU A 554 -21.37 23.13 12.14
N GLN A 555 -20.06 23.38 12.21
CA GLN A 555 -19.38 24.45 11.46
C GLN A 555 -19.69 24.41 9.95
N HIS A 556 -19.66 23.23 9.35
CA HIS A 556 -19.95 23.03 7.92
C HIS A 556 -21.41 23.32 7.51
N LEU A 557 -22.34 23.39 8.47
CA LEU A 557 -23.75 23.76 8.24
C LEU A 557 -23.95 25.27 8.36
N LEU A 558 -23.22 25.91 9.27
CA LEU A 558 -23.34 27.35 9.55
C LEU A 558 -22.50 28.20 8.58
N TRP A 559 -21.40 27.65 8.04
CA TRP A 559 -20.53 28.32 7.08
C TRP A 559 -20.38 27.48 5.80
N LEU A 560 -20.96 27.98 4.70
CA LEU A 560 -20.91 27.30 3.40
C LEU A 560 -19.62 27.62 2.65
N ASP A 561 -18.86 26.58 2.30
CA ASP A 561 -17.77 26.64 1.33
C ASP A 561 -18.28 26.64 -0.12
N GLU A 562 -17.38 26.82 -1.09
CA GLU A 562 -17.72 26.92 -2.52
C GLU A 562 -18.46 25.68 -3.04
N ASN A 563 -18.06 24.48 -2.58
CA ASN A 563 -18.70 23.22 -2.98
C ASN A 563 -20.10 23.06 -2.38
N SER A 564 -20.28 23.42 -1.11
CA SER A 564 -21.58 23.37 -0.42
C SER A 564 -22.56 24.36 -1.05
N ARG A 565 -22.09 25.55 -1.43
CA ARG A 565 -22.90 26.54 -2.16
C ARG A 565 -23.39 25.98 -3.50
N ILE A 566 -22.52 25.37 -4.28
CA ILE A 566 -22.90 24.75 -5.57
C ILE A 566 -23.88 23.59 -5.34
N GLY A 567 -23.67 22.79 -4.30
CA GLY A 567 -24.49 21.63 -3.96
C GLY A 567 -25.94 21.93 -3.60
N ILE A 568 -26.29 23.19 -3.31
CA ILE A 568 -27.63 23.61 -2.88
C ILE A 568 -28.30 24.62 -3.85
N LEU A 569 -27.71 24.90 -5.02
CA LEU A 569 -28.20 25.88 -6.02
C LEU A 569 -29.60 25.60 -6.61
N ARG A 570 -30.25 24.49 -6.24
CA ARG A 570 -31.63 24.14 -6.63
C ARG A 570 -32.40 23.57 -5.44
N PRO A 571 -32.81 24.42 -4.48
CA PRO A 571 -33.30 23.97 -3.18
C PRO A 571 -34.40 22.92 -3.24
N GLN A 572 -35.44 23.12 -4.04
CA GLN A 572 -36.57 22.18 -4.16
C GLN A 572 -36.14 20.80 -4.67
N MET A 573 -35.32 20.76 -5.72
CA MET A 573 -34.78 19.50 -6.28
C MET A 573 -33.88 18.79 -5.26
N VAL A 574 -32.99 19.55 -4.61
CA VAL A 574 -32.03 18.99 -3.65
C VAL A 574 -32.75 18.44 -2.42
N VAL A 575 -33.77 19.14 -1.90
CA VAL A 575 -34.61 18.67 -0.78
C VAL A 575 -35.34 17.37 -1.16
N ARG A 576 -36.00 17.34 -2.31
CA ARG A 576 -36.68 16.12 -2.79
C ARG A 576 -35.73 14.94 -2.93
N THR A 577 -34.56 15.15 -3.55
CA THR A 577 -33.55 14.11 -3.71
C THR A 577 -32.94 13.67 -2.37
N ALA A 578 -32.72 14.59 -1.44
CA ALA A 578 -32.19 14.28 -0.11
C ALA A 578 -33.18 13.46 0.72
N ILE A 579 -34.46 13.81 0.70
CA ILE A 579 -35.53 13.07 1.39
C ILE A 579 -35.67 11.66 0.80
N ALA A 580 -35.73 11.54 -0.53
CA ALA A 580 -35.75 10.24 -1.19
C ALA A 580 -34.52 9.39 -0.84
N LYS A 581 -33.32 9.99 -0.70
CA LYS A 581 -32.12 9.27 -0.23
C LYS A 581 -32.24 8.80 1.22
N ILE A 582 -32.75 9.63 2.13
CA ILE A 582 -32.96 9.25 3.54
C ILE A 582 -33.94 8.07 3.62
N GLN A 583 -35.08 8.16 2.94
CA GLN A 583 -36.08 7.10 2.90
C GLN A 583 -35.53 5.81 2.30
N TYR A 584 -34.76 5.91 1.20
CA TYR A 584 -34.10 4.75 0.59
C TYR A 584 -33.20 4.02 1.59
N ILE A 585 -32.40 4.77 2.35
CA ILE A 585 -31.48 4.23 3.36
C ILE A 585 -32.27 3.60 4.52
N MET A 586 -33.37 4.22 4.95
CA MET A 586 -34.24 3.64 5.97
C MET A 586 -34.90 2.34 5.51
N CYS A 587 -35.39 2.27 4.27
CA CYS A 587 -35.91 1.04 3.69
C CYS A 587 -34.83 -0.04 3.58
N GLU A 588 -33.59 0.32 3.25
CA GLU A 588 -32.46 -0.64 3.24
C GLU A 588 -32.14 -1.18 4.65
N LYS A 589 -32.16 -0.32 5.68
CA LYS A 589 -32.00 -0.75 7.07
C LYS A 589 -33.12 -1.67 7.52
N ARG A 590 -34.38 -1.37 7.18
CA ARG A 590 -35.56 -2.22 7.47
C ARG A 590 -35.43 -3.57 6.77
N GLU A 591 -35.09 -3.60 5.47
CA GLU A 591 -34.86 -4.84 4.71
C GLU A 591 -33.79 -5.72 5.37
N LYS A 592 -32.66 -5.12 5.76
CA LYS A 592 -31.58 -5.84 6.46
C LYS A 592 -32.03 -6.40 7.81
N SER A 593 -32.74 -5.61 8.61
CA SER A 593 -33.28 -6.05 9.90
C SER A 593 -34.26 -7.23 9.76
N TRP A 594 -35.14 -7.20 8.76
CA TRP A 594 -36.04 -8.33 8.48
C TRP A 594 -35.31 -9.55 7.95
N LEU A 595 -34.28 -9.38 7.12
CA LEU A 595 -33.42 -10.47 6.66
C LEU A 595 -32.65 -11.14 7.82
N GLU A 596 -32.18 -10.36 8.78
CA GLU A 596 -31.52 -10.88 9.98
C GLU A 596 -32.51 -11.64 10.88
N LYS A 597 -33.71 -11.09 11.11
CA LYS A 597 -34.78 -11.79 11.84
C LYS A 597 -35.17 -13.10 11.16
N TYR A 598 -35.31 -13.09 9.83
CA TYR A 598 -35.62 -14.30 9.06
C TYR A 598 -34.53 -15.37 9.18
N LYS A 599 -33.25 -14.98 9.19
CA LYS A 599 -32.11 -15.92 9.33
C LYS A 599 -31.95 -16.49 10.74
N ASN A 600 -32.32 -15.70 11.77
CA ASN A 600 -32.11 -16.04 13.16
C ASN A 600 -33.32 -16.77 13.79
N THR A 601 -34.46 -16.79 13.11
CA THR A 601 -35.64 -17.54 13.53
C THR A 601 -35.71 -18.87 12.79
N ASP A 602 -36.00 -19.96 13.51
CA ASP A 602 -36.23 -21.26 12.89
C ASP A 602 -37.56 -21.26 12.13
N VAL A 603 -37.45 -20.99 10.83
CA VAL A 603 -38.58 -20.85 9.89
C VAL A 603 -39.36 -22.17 9.73
N ILE A 604 -38.78 -23.30 10.14
CA ILE A 604 -39.44 -24.61 10.14
C ILE A 604 -40.37 -24.75 11.36
N ALA A 605 -40.00 -24.13 12.50
CA ALA A 605 -40.78 -24.15 13.72
C ALA A 605 -41.94 -23.14 13.75
N ASP A 606 -41.80 -21.98 13.06
CA ASP A 606 -42.88 -21.01 12.87
C ASP A 606 -42.95 -20.52 11.41
N PRO A 607 -43.64 -21.27 10.53
CA PRO A 607 -43.81 -20.89 9.14
C PRO A 607 -44.56 -19.57 8.94
N SER A 608 -45.47 -19.23 9.86
CA SER A 608 -46.31 -18.02 9.76
C SER A 608 -45.47 -16.75 9.92
N PHE A 609 -44.52 -16.76 10.86
CA PHE A 609 -43.55 -15.69 11.02
C PHE A 609 -42.55 -15.62 9.87
N GLY A 610 -42.19 -16.77 9.29
CA GLY A 610 -41.40 -16.87 8.07
C GLY A 610 -42.03 -16.14 6.88
N TYR A 611 -43.30 -16.43 6.59
CA TYR A 611 -44.07 -15.76 5.53
C TYR A 611 -44.23 -14.26 5.82
N TYR A 612 -44.45 -13.88 7.08
CA TYR A 612 -44.56 -12.48 7.48
C TYR A 612 -43.25 -11.71 7.21
N CYS A 613 -42.10 -12.28 7.59
CA CYS A 613 -40.80 -11.67 7.31
C CYS A 613 -40.54 -11.54 5.81
N GLN A 614 -40.87 -12.56 5.02
CA GLN A 614 -40.71 -12.52 3.57
C GLN A 614 -41.59 -11.42 2.93
N SER A 615 -42.85 -11.32 3.34
CA SER A 615 -43.77 -10.26 2.92
C SER A 615 -43.21 -8.86 3.21
N LYS A 616 -42.63 -8.66 4.41
CA LYS A 616 -42.00 -7.38 4.79
C LYS A 616 -40.72 -7.06 4.02
N ILE A 617 -39.94 -8.08 3.64
CA ILE A 617 -38.76 -7.91 2.78
C ILE A 617 -39.19 -7.50 1.36
N GLU A 618 -40.23 -8.12 0.81
CA GLU A 618 -40.77 -7.80 -0.51
C GLU A 618 -41.39 -6.40 -0.55
N GLU A 619 -42.13 -6.01 0.48
CA GLU A 619 -42.67 -4.65 0.67
C GLU A 619 -41.54 -3.60 0.67
N ALA A 620 -40.48 -3.83 1.46
CA ALA A 620 -39.33 -2.94 1.52
C ALA A 620 -38.60 -2.84 0.16
N ARG A 621 -38.50 -3.94 -0.59
CA ARG A 621 -37.89 -3.95 -1.94
C ARG A 621 -38.71 -3.16 -2.95
N LYS A 622 -40.04 -3.28 -2.91
CA LYS A 622 -40.95 -2.53 -3.78
C LYS A 622 -40.85 -1.03 -3.50
N GLN A 623 -40.90 -0.63 -2.23
CA GLN A 623 -40.72 0.77 -1.81
C GLN A 623 -39.36 1.33 -2.26
N LYS A 624 -38.27 0.56 -2.12
CA LYS A 624 -36.94 0.98 -2.62
C LYS A 624 -36.91 1.23 -4.12
N MET A 625 -37.66 0.44 -4.90
CA MET A 625 -37.73 0.60 -6.36
C MET A 625 -38.50 1.87 -6.75
N GLU A 626 -39.57 2.19 -6.02
CA GLU A 626 -40.36 3.41 -6.22
C GLU A 626 -39.56 4.67 -5.83
N ILE A 627 -38.93 4.67 -4.65
CA ILE A 627 -38.09 5.78 -4.17
C ILE A 627 -36.91 6.04 -5.11
N ARG A 628 -36.32 5.00 -5.71
CA ARG A 628 -35.20 5.14 -6.63
C ARG A 628 -35.55 5.95 -7.88
N LYS A 629 -36.80 5.91 -8.33
CA LYS A 629 -37.29 6.73 -9.46
C LYS A 629 -37.33 8.23 -9.08
N LEU A 630 -37.49 8.56 -7.80
CA LEU A 630 -37.53 9.94 -7.30
C LEU A 630 -36.13 10.54 -7.08
N ILE A 631 -35.09 9.69 -7.01
CA ILE A 631 -33.68 10.10 -6.89
C ILE A 631 -33.09 10.50 -8.25
N GLU A 632 -33.66 10.00 -9.35
CA GLU A 632 -33.24 10.34 -10.71
C GLU A 632 -33.76 11.74 -11.11
N VAL A 633 -32.91 12.52 -11.77
CA VAL A 633 -33.23 13.89 -12.21
C VAL A 633 -34.16 13.80 -13.42
N ASN A 634 -35.36 14.37 -13.32
CA ASN A 634 -36.33 14.43 -14.40
C ASN A 634 -36.22 15.76 -15.17
N TYR A 635 -36.75 15.81 -16.39
CA TYR A 635 -36.79 16.99 -17.26
C TYR A 635 -37.45 18.23 -16.61
N LEU A 636 -38.46 18.00 -15.76
CA LEU A 636 -39.11 19.04 -14.96
C LEU A 636 -38.15 19.72 -13.97
N ASP A 637 -37.11 19.01 -13.51
CA ASP A 637 -36.10 19.54 -12.57
C ASP A 637 -35.03 20.40 -13.27
N LEU A 638 -34.96 20.31 -14.59
CA LEU A 638 -34.04 21.08 -15.43
C LEU A 638 -34.70 22.35 -15.99
N SER A 639 -36.03 22.39 -16.05
CA SER A 639 -36.81 23.48 -16.64
C SER A 639 -37.29 24.54 -15.63
N GLY A 640 -37.19 24.28 -14.32
CA GLY A 640 -37.44 25.28 -13.27
C GLY A 640 -38.90 25.70 -13.07
N THR A 641 -39.86 24.98 -13.66
CA THR A 641 -41.29 25.27 -13.53
C THR A 641 -41.89 24.60 -12.29
N SER A 642 -42.47 25.39 -11.39
CA SER A 642 -43.23 24.91 -10.23
C SER A 642 -44.48 24.14 -10.66
N THR A 643 -44.84 23.11 -9.88
CA THR A 643 -46.00 22.22 -10.07
C THR A 643 -47.36 22.89 -9.85
N SER A 644 -47.55 24.15 -10.25
CA SER A 644 -48.85 24.84 -10.22
C SER A 644 -49.59 24.80 -11.55
N ASP A 645 -48.90 24.57 -12.67
CA ASP A 645 -49.54 24.52 -13.99
C ASP A 645 -49.74 23.07 -14.44
N LYS A 646 -50.68 22.37 -13.78
CA LYS A 646 -51.34 21.22 -14.40
C LYS A 646 -52.30 21.75 -15.47
N ASN A 647 -51.76 22.03 -16.63
CA ASN A 647 -52.54 22.07 -17.84
C ASN A 647 -51.65 21.67 -19.01
N VAL A 648 -52.21 20.81 -19.86
CA VAL A 648 -51.89 20.66 -21.28
C VAL A 648 -50.99 19.46 -21.67
N ILE A 649 -51.71 18.48 -22.24
CA ILE A 649 -51.42 17.73 -23.48
C ILE A 649 -50.69 16.39 -23.34
N GLU A 650 -51.49 15.33 -23.54
CA GLU A 650 -51.06 14.02 -24.01
C GLU A 650 -50.53 14.11 -25.45
N PHE A 651 -49.37 13.50 -25.68
CA PHE A 651 -48.97 12.93 -26.97
C PHE A 651 -48.32 11.57 -26.75
#